data_AF-A0A5C3NNY7-F1
#
_entry.id   AF-A0A5C3NNY7-F1
#
_cell.length_a   1.000
_cell.length_b   1.000
_cell.length_c   1.000
_cell.angle_alpha   90.00
_cell.angle_beta   90.00
_cell.angle_gamma   90.00
#
_symmetry.space_group_name_H-M   'P 1'
#
loop_
_entity.id
_entity.type
_entity.pdbx_description
1 polymer ?
#
loop_
_entity_poly.entity_id
_entity_poly.type
_entity_poly.pdbx_seq_one_letter_code
_entity_poly.pdbx_strand_id
1 'polypeptide(L)'
;MLQGSSGTQEAKEWANAGDLKSEFISIVNGGISSSGLISTRSAYKEAPVEGIGLLGLPMSNDDAAALQSVLVEERAGASRESEFPSLMFPDHHTRSSTEFFFQNKAWIDFLAHVSRGLCVQLGIDYEATPPHLGPKSIALGTLGSWSAIANRKHHAPPRSLLLARVLLVLPSSFTGGALKITYDDYTDTYALDANASDVVALAWRPEATAMAEPIVTGVCLTLCCDLILPDAPEASRQRLLPPLQLDVVARLRNLFHMWGACRRSKVPSKLVCGLQGNYSITTVKKAALKGPDLRLVALVDVVAQEYGLRTGLAVLNTTKLDLGPMIHPLSVDPEAVDLHDAPSPPYARGSESNSETDSDSDVNSFPRKLKEYLKELEKPSLPQISQLVGLDGTPIQDALDCTGHTEAVPRQLERALTSSYPWKGFDASSWQRQLVLVIWPRWAEYDRVHGQQAVSEACTQLQSSTSERPTEAEENLLDVIFGRASSSHSAEVVAAVCPATIAWGRPDLWVRAMTACDAQRSVETLDVENVRHAIERFGFTDVKSSVESVVQREPSDVTVFRFLHGLERWMATQAQSQNCQLPASFDNWVQVQRSKRYQTVKSRLDTLVNRPDEANPVMVSLIVHAAIEGGNTDLIFLETRQPSASPL
;
A
#
# COMPACT_ATOMS: atom_id res chain seq x y z
N MET A 1 -17.68 -38.23 1.40
CA MET A 1 -18.62 -37.10 1.18
C MET A 1 -18.70 -36.32 2.48
N LEU A 2 -18.67 -34.98 2.42
CA LEU A 2 -18.49 -34.00 3.51
C LEU A 2 -17.03 -33.60 3.82
N GLN A 3 -16.37 -32.96 2.84
CA GLN A 3 -15.35 -31.93 3.05
C GLN A 3 -15.30 -31.13 1.75
N GLY A 4 -16.00 -29.99 1.70
CA GLY A 4 -16.12 -29.21 0.45
C GLY A 4 -16.88 -27.89 0.52
N SER A 5 -17.29 -27.40 1.71
CA SER A 5 -18.09 -26.16 1.82
C SER A 5 -17.37 -24.98 2.47
N SER A 6 -16.09 -25.09 2.83
CA SER A 6 -15.35 -23.97 3.45
C SER A 6 -14.96 -22.89 2.43
N GLY A 7 -14.60 -23.27 1.21
CA GLY A 7 -14.09 -22.32 0.20
C GLY A 7 -15.15 -21.42 -0.44
N THR A 8 -16.44 -21.81 -0.42
CA THR A 8 -17.52 -21.05 -1.06
C THR A 8 -18.06 -19.93 -0.18
N GLN A 9 -17.88 -20.01 1.14
CA GLN A 9 -18.32 -18.96 2.07
C GLN A 9 -17.32 -17.80 2.11
N GLU A 10 -16.02 -18.09 2.20
CA GLU A 10 -14.96 -17.09 2.04
C GLU A 10 -15.07 -16.39 0.67
N ALA A 11 -15.26 -17.14 -0.42
CA ALA A 11 -15.37 -16.53 -1.76
C ALA A 11 -16.57 -15.57 -1.92
N LYS A 12 -17.66 -15.78 -1.17
CA LYS A 12 -18.81 -14.85 -1.13
C LYS A 12 -18.55 -13.63 -0.26
N GLU A 13 -17.80 -13.77 0.84
CA GLU A 13 -17.39 -12.62 1.66
C GLU A 13 -16.53 -11.64 0.87
N TRP A 14 -15.66 -12.13 -0.04
CA TRP A 14 -14.87 -11.27 -0.92
C TRP A 14 -15.66 -10.56 -2.02
N ALA A 15 -16.80 -11.11 -2.45
CA ALA A 15 -17.68 -10.40 -3.38
C ALA A 15 -18.37 -9.19 -2.71
N ASN A 16 -18.46 -9.20 -1.38
CA ASN A 16 -18.97 -8.10 -0.55
C ASN A 16 -17.86 -7.28 0.15
N ALA A 17 -16.62 -7.79 0.21
CA ALA A 17 -15.47 -7.04 0.68
C ALA A 17 -15.23 -5.92 -0.34
N GLY A 18 -15.69 -4.73 0.02
CA GLY A 18 -15.56 -3.53 -0.81
C GLY A 18 -14.14 -3.34 -1.31
N ASP A 19 -14.00 -2.60 -2.41
CA ASP A 19 -12.73 -2.25 -3.02
C ASP A 19 -11.69 -1.90 -1.93
N LEU A 20 -10.70 -2.78 -1.73
CA LEU A 20 -9.68 -2.69 -0.68
C LEU A 20 -9.00 -1.32 -0.70
N LYS A 21 -8.82 -0.78 -1.90
CA LYS A 21 -8.34 0.57 -2.16
C LYS A 21 -9.30 1.63 -1.59
N SER A 22 -10.60 1.53 -1.85
CA SER A 22 -11.62 2.45 -1.31
C SER A 22 -11.70 2.43 0.22
N GLU A 23 -11.59 1.27 0.85
CA GLU A 23 -11.59 1.15 2.31
C GLU A 23 -10.31 1.74 2.90
N PHE A 24 -9.14 1.45 2.31
CA PHE A 24 -7.89 2.09 2.70
C PHE A 24 -7.95 3.62 2.59
N ILE A 25 -8.49 4.14 1.48
CA ILE A 25 -8.73 5.58 1.27
C ILE A 25 -9.64 6.14 2.37
N SER A 26 -10.75 5.46 2.66
CA SER A 26 -11.70 5.87 3.69
C SER A 26 -11.04 5.97 5.07
N ILE A 27 -10.20 4.99 5.41
CA ILE A 27 -9.47 4.96 6.68
C ILE A 27 -8.45 6.11 6.75
N VAL A 28 -7.61 6.25 5.72
CA VAL A 28 -6.52 7.24 5.70
C VAL A 28 -7.07 8.67 5.68
N ASN A 29 -8.10 8.94 4.87
CA ASN A 29 -8.69 10.28 4.77
C ASN A 29 -9.66 10.59 5.91
N GLY A 30 -10.30 9.58 6.49
CA GLY A 30 -11.37 9.75 7.48
C GLY A 30 -10.88 9.85 8.92
N GLY A 31 -9.74 9.25 9.27
CA GLY A 31 -9.37 9.06 10.68
C GLY A 31 -7.99 9.53 11.12
N ILE A 32 -7.10 9.89 10.20
CA ILE A 32 -5.74 10.33 10.57
C ILE A 32 -5.70 11.84 10.89
N SER A 33 -6.78 12.57 10.60
CA SER A 33 -6.78 14.04 10.69
C SER A 33 -6.65 14.60 12.10
N SER A 34 -7.14 13.97 13.19
CA SER A 34 -7.02 14.58 14.53
C SER A 34 -7.66 13.77 15.64
N SER A 35 -7.00 12.72 16.15
CA SER A 35 -7.57 12.02 17.32
C SER A 35 -6.55 11.23 18.13
N GLY A 36 -5.55 11.94 18.65
CA GLY A 36 -5.43 12.01 20.10
C GLY A 36 -5.74 13.43 20.49
N LEU A 37 -6.39 13.66 21.63
CA LEU A 37 -6.61 15.01 22.12
C LEU A 37 -5.25 15.73 22.16
N ILE A 38 -5.05 16.70 21.26
CA ILE A 38 -3.86 17.57 21.23
C ILE A 38 -3.69 18.23 22.58
N SER A 39 -4.84 18.51 23.20
CA SER A 39 -4.98 18.98 24.55
C SER A 39 -6.22 18.40 25.21
N THR A 40 -6.21 18.26 26.53
CA THR A 40 -7.34 17.77 27.31
C THR A 40 -7.52 18.62 28.56
N ARG A 41 -8.75 18.69 29.08
CA ARG A 41 -9.14 19.35 30.34
C ARG A 41 -9.85 18.36 31.25
N SER A 42 -9.38 18.24 32.48
CA SER A 42 -10.03 17.47 33.54
C SER A 42 -10.17 18.30 34.80
N ALA A 43 -11.27 18.14 35.53
CA ALA A 43 -11.50 18.79 36.82
C ALA A 43 -11.56 17.76 37.94
N TYR A 44 -10.91 18.04 39.06
CA TYR A 44 -10.79 17.16 40.23
C TYR A 44 -11.32 17.89 41.47
N LYS A 45 -12.23 17.25 42.21
CA LYS A 45 -12.90 17.82 43.39
C LYS A 45 -12.18 17.58 44.73
N GLU A 46 -11.18 16.68 44.75
CA GLU A 46 -10.58 16.15 45.98
C GLU A 46 -9.06 16.32 45.97
N ALA A 47 -8.57 17.56 45.92
CA ALA A 47 -7.16 17.82 46.18
C ALA A 47 -6.88 17.76 47.69
N PRO A 48 -5.93 16.95 48.17
CA PRO A 48 -5.65 16.84 49.59
C PRO A 48 -4.95 18.10 50.10
N VAL A 49 -5.63 18.84 50.98
CA VAL A 49 -5.12 20.05 51.65
C VAL A 49 -5.18 19.82 53.15
N GLU A 50 -4.04 19.55 53.81
CA GLU A 50 -4.00 19.39 55.27
C GLU A 50 -2.64 19.85 55.85
N GLY A 51 -2.68 20.57 56.99
CA GLY A 51 -1.52 20.99 57.80
C GLY A 51 -1.24 22.49 57.79
N ILE A 52 -0.88 23.09 58.94
CA ILE A 52 -0.66 24.54 59.15
C ILE A 52 0.83 24.87 59.12
N GLY A 53 1.16 25.90 58.33
CA GLY A 53 2.52 26.27 57.88
C GLY A 53 2.65 26.14 56.35
N LEU A 54 1.58 26.49 55.63
CA LEU A 54 1.22 26.02 54.29
C LEU A 54 0.31 27.07 53.63
N LEU A 55 0.41 27.25 52.30
CA LEU A 55 -0.61 27.97 51.53
C LEU A 55 -1.96 27.23 51.68
N GLY A 56 -2.98 27.90 52.23
CA GLY A 56 -4.35 27.38 52.23
C GLY A 56 -4.93 27.42 50.81
N LEU A 57 -5.65 26.37 50.41
CA LEU A 57 -6.41 26.33 49.16
C LEU A 57 -7.91 26.18 49.52
N PRO A 58 -8.83 27.03 49.00
CA PRO A 58 -8.59 28.15 48.10
C PRO A 58 -7.71 29.25 48.70
N MET A 59 -6.79 29.75 47.88
CA MET A 59 -5.82 30.78 48.28
C MET A 59 -6.54 32.07 48.68
N SER A 60 -6.23 32.58 49.88
CA SER A 60 -6.70 33.89 50.33
C SER A 60 -5.91 35.03 49.67
N ASN A 61 -6.46 36.25 49.69
CA ASN A 61 -5.73 37.42 49.18
C ASN A 61 -4.45 37.69 49.99
N ASP A 62 -4.45 37.39 51.29
CA ASP A 62 -3.31 37.57 52.17
C ASP A 62 -2.20 36.55 51.85
N ASP A 63 -2.56 35.29 51.61
CA ASP A 63 -1.63 34.25 51.17
C ASP A 63 -1.08 34.55 49.77
N ALA A 64 -1.92 35.07 48.87
CA ALA A 64 -1.50 35.50 47.55
C ALA A 64 -0.50 36.66 47.62
N ALA A 65 -0.72 37.65 48.49
CA ALA A 65 0.20 38.76 48.71
C ALA A 65 1.51 38.29 49.35
N ALA A 66 1.45 37.36 50.31
CA ALA A 66 2.63 36.75 50.91
C ALA A 66 3.44 35.96 49.88
N LEU A 67 2.79 35.12 49.09
CA LEU A 67 3.43 34.36 48.01
C LEU A 67 4.01 35.30 46.94
N GLN A 68 3.27 36.35 46.58
CA GLN A 68 3.76 37.38 45.66
C GLN A 68 5.03 38.05 46.20
N SER A 69 5.07 38.42 47.48
CA SER A 69 6.27 39.04 48.07
C SER A 69 7.51 38.14 47.99
N VAL A 70 7.35 36.84 48.25
CA VAL A 70 8.43 35.85 48.14
C VAL A 70 8.92 35.69 46.71
N LEU A 71 8.00 35.72 45.74
CA LEU A 71 8.34 35.54 44.34
C LEU A 71 8.87 36.85 43.69
N VAL A 72 8.56 38.03 44.24
CA VAL A 72 9.06 39.36 43.78
C VAL A 72 10.51 39.58 44.19
N GLU A 73 10.90 39.23 45.42
CA GLU A 73 12.25 39.49 45.95
C GLU A 73 13.37 38.85 45.11
N GLU A 74 13.14 37.67 44.52
CA GLU A 74 14.12 37.00 43.65
C GLU A 74 14.38 37.74 42.32
N ARG A 75 13.38 38.45 41.77
CA ARG A 75 13.53 39.16 40.49
C ARG A 75 14.47 40.36 40.59
N ALA A 76 14.65 40.91 41.79
CA ALA A 76 15.59 41.98 42.06
C ALA A 76 17.05 41.50 42.15
N GLY A 77 17.28 40.19 42.36
CA GLY A 77 18.61 39.59 42.52
C GLY A 77 19.16 38.83 41.31
N ALA A 78 18.33 38.44 40.35
CA ALA A 78 18.75 37.66 39.18
C ALA A 78 19.32 38.55 38.06
N SER A 79 20.59 38.34 37.70
CA SER A 79 21.20 38.96 36.52
C SER A 79 20.44 38.56 35.25
N ARG A 80 20.45 39.45 34.24
CA ARG A 80 19.70 39.37 32.98
C ARG A 80 20.04 38.18 32.06
N GLU A 81 20.82 37.21 32.53
CA GLU A 81 21.36 36.06 31.78
C GLU A 81 20.93 34.69 32.35
N SER A 82 19.76 34.57 32.99
CA SER A 82 19.22 33.25 33.31
C SER A 82 18.68 32.56 32.06
N GLU A 83 19.30 31.44 31.68
CA GLU A 83 18.98 30.58 30.53
C GLU A 83 17.62 29.85 30.64
N PHE A 84 16.85 30.08 31.70
CA PHE A 84 15.55 29.45 31.92
C PHE A 84 14.39 30.33 31.42
N PRO A 85 13.56 29.87 30.46
CA PRO A 85 12.37 30.59 30.06
C PRO A 85 11.28 30.29 31.10
N SER A 86 11.29 31.04 32.19
CA SER A 86 10.08 31.24 32.99
C SER A 86 9.03 31.90 32.11
N LEU A 87 7.78 31.46 32.22
CA LEU A 87 6.59 31.99 31.54
C LEU A 87 6.76 33.50 31.30
N MET A 88 6.92 34.00 30.08
CA MET A 88 7.15 35.44 29.90
C MET A 88 5.85 36.21 30.10
N PHE A 89 5.55 36.63 31.32
CA PHE A 89 4.61 37.74 31.56
C PHE A 89 5.41 39.03 31.86
N PRO A 90 4.89 40.21 31.55
CA PRO A 90 5.46 41.45 32.10
C PRO A 90 5.44 41.45 33.64
N ASP A 91 4.40 40.86 34.27
CA ASP A 91 4.07 41.04 35.70
C ASP A 91 3.84 39.76 36.53
N HIS A 92 4.46 38.64 36.15
CA HIS A 92 4.35 37.38 36.89
C HIS A 92 5.51 37.16 37.84
N HIS A 93 5.25 36.28 38.80
CA HIS A 93 6.27 35.77 39.70
C HIS A 93 6.23 34.23 39.64
N THR A 94 7.35 33.60 39.30
CA THR A 94 7.48 32.16 39.08
C THR A 94 8.66 31.59 39.83
N ARG A 95 8.52 30.37 40.35
CA ARG A 95 9.60 29.65 41.03
C ARG A 95 9.89 28.30 40.39
N SER A 96 11.16 27.90 40.38
CA SER A 96 11.59 26.61 39.83
C SER A 96 11.30 25.45 40.79
N SER A 97 11.06 24.26 40.24
CA SER A 97 10.86 23.00 41.00
C SER A 97 11.98 22.64 41.97
N THR A 98 13.19 23.16 41.77
CA THR A 98 14.32 22.96 42.68
C THR A 98 14.20 23.77 43.99
N GLU A 99 13.27 24.71 44.04
CA GLU A 99 13.17 25.72 45.10
C GLU A 99 11.84 25.62 45.88
N PHE A 100 10.97 24.68 45.52
CA PHE A 100 9.78 24.34 46.29
C PHE A 100 9.60 22.83 46.39
N PHE A 101 8.96 22.38 47.48
CA PHE A 101 8.66 20.97 47.70
C PHE A 101 7.27 20.82 48.31
N PHE A 102 6.57 19.76 47.91
CA PHE A 102 5.30 19.40 48.53
C PHE A 102 5.56 18.60 49.80
N GLN A 103 5.16 19.13 50.96
CA GLN A 103 5.30 18.43 52.23
C GLN A 103 4.26 17.34 52.42
N ASN A 104 3.06 17.53 51.84
CA ASN A 104 1.98 16.57 51.95
C ASN A 104 2.17 15.43 50.94
N LYS A 105 2.42 14.22 51.44
CA LYS A 105 2.60 13.01 50.62
C LYS A 105 1.39 12.67 49.75
N ALA A 106 0.18 13.07 50.14
CA ALA A 106 -1.02 12.84 49.35
C ALA A 106 -0.99 13.58 48.00
N TRP A 107 -0.14 14.60 47.84
CA TRP A 107 0.12 15.23 46.54
C TRP A 107 0.77 14.27 45.54
N ILE A 108 1.61 13.34 46.00
CA ILE A 108 2.26 12.37 45.12
C ILE A 108 1.19 11.44 44.54
N ASP A 109 0.31 10.93 45.39
CA ASP A 109 -0.81 10.07 44.98
C ASP A 109 -1.78 10.81 44.07
N PHE A 110 -2.06 12.08 44.36
CA PHE A 110 -2.87 12.95 43.51
C PHE A 110 -2.24 13.16 42.13
N LEU A 111 -0.96 13.53 42.04
CA LEU A 111 -0.26 13.72 40.77
C LEU A 111 -0.18 12.40 39.97
N ALA A 112 -0.03 11.25 40.63
CA ALA A 112 -0.11 9.95 39.99
C ALA A 112 -1.51 9.66 39.42
N HIS A 113 -2.56 9.99 40.18
CA HIS A 113 -3.94 9.88 39.73
C HIS A 113 -4.23 10.78 38.51
N VAL A 114 -3.81 12.04 38.57
CA VAL A 114 -3.92 12.99 37.45
C VAL A 114 -3.12 12.49 36.25
N SER A 115 -1.89 12.02 36.45
CA SER A 115 -1.07 11.45 35.40
C SER A 115 -1.76 10.29 34.70
N ARG A 116 -2.37 9.36 35.46
CA ARG A 116 -3.12 8.24 34.88
C ARG A 116 -4.31 8.74 34.05
N GLY A 117 -5.10 9.68 34.58
CA GLY A 117 -6.24 10.25 33.86
C GLY A 117 -5.84 10.96 32.56
N LEU A 118 -4.78 11.77 32.62
CA LEU A 118 -4.23 12.48 31.46
C LEU A 118 -3.64 11.50 30.44
N CYS A 119 -2.96 10.45 30.88
CA CYS A 119 -2.44 9.41 29.99
C CYS A 119 -3.56 8.74 29.21
N VAL A 120 -4.65 8.34 29.88
CA VAL A 120 -5.81 7.74 29.19
C VAL A 120 -6.39 8.70 28.15
N GLN A 121 -6.56 9.98 28.48
CA GLN A 121 -7.10 10.99 27.56
C GLN A 121 -6.17 11.33 26.39
N LEU A 122 -4.86 11.35 26.65
CA LEU A 122 -3.82 11.47 25.64
C LEU A 122 -3.53 10.13 24.93
N GLY A 123 -4.29 9.08 25.29
CA GLY A 123 -4.18 7.67 24.88
C GLY A 123 -2.76 7.08 24.91
N ILE A 124 -2.05 7.41 25.98
CA ILE A 124 -0.82 6.77 26.42
C ILE A 124 -1.21 5.59 27.31
N ASP A 125 -0.67 4.41 27.05
CA ASP A 125 -0.85 3.23 27.91
C ASP A 125 -0.06 3.42 29.22
N TYR A 126 -0.76 3.83 30.27
CA TYR A 126 -0.19 4.09 31.58
C TYR A 126 0.34 2.82 32.26
N GLU A 127 -0.30 1.67 32.04
CA GLU A 127 0.03 0.43 32.76
C GLU A 127 1.27 -0.25 32.16
N ALA A 128 1.49 -0.11 30.85
CA ALA A 128 2.68 -0.63 30.20
C ALA A 128 3.96 0.11 30.60
N THR A 129 3.90 1.43 30.75
CA THR A 129 5.06 2.24 31.15
C THR A 129 4.60 3.53 31.84
N PRO A 130 4.45 3.54 33.17
CA PRO A 130 3.84 4.65 33.89
C PRO A 130 4.73 5.90 33.79
N PRO A 131 4.26 6.98 33.14
CA PRO A 131 5.02 8.22 33.09
C PRO A 131 5.00 8.94 34.44
N HIS A 132 6.06 9.69 34.67
CA HIS A 132 6.24 10.53 35.83
C HIS A 132 5.78 11.96 35.52
N LEU A 133 4.86 12.48 36.33
CA LEU A 133 4.42 13.87 36.27
C LEU A 133 5.30 14.71 37.21
N GLY A 134 6.34 15.33 36.65
CA GLY A 134 7.30 16.12 37.42
C GLY A 134 6.89 17.59 37.50
N PRO A 135 6.73 18.17 38.71
CA PRO A 135 6.52 19.61 38.83
C PRO A 135 7.74 20.35 38.30
N LYS A 136 7.50 21.44 37.57
CA LYS A 136 8.54 22.23 36.90
C LYS A 136 8.61 23.64 37.45
N SER A 137 7.47 24.30 37.51
CA SER A 137 7.38 25.66 38.03
C SER A 137 6.01 25.94 38.63
N ILE A 138 5.98 26.81 39.63
CA ILE A 138 4.75 27.37 40.18
C ILE A 138 4.67 28.84 39.78
N ALA A 139 3.48 29.32 39.41
CA ALA A 139 3.27 30.68 38.95
C ALA A 139 1.99 31.29 39.54
N LEU A 140 2.10 32.56 39.92
CA LEU A 140 0.98 33.37 40.40
C LEU A 140 0.58 34.39 39.33
N GLY A 141 -0.65 34.30 38.84
CA GLY A 141 -1.26 35.24 37.91
C GLY A 141 -2.20 36.22 38.61
N THR A 142 -2.07 37.51 38.31
CA THR A 142 -2.91 38.59 38.87
C THR A 142 -3.66 39.33 37.77
N LEU A 143 -4.42 40.36 38.13
CA LEU A 143 -5.13 41.21 37.18
C LEU A 143 -4.23 41.69 36.02
N GLY A 144 -4.68 41.46 34.78
CA GLY A 144 -3.96 41.86 33.56
C GLY A 144 -2.84 40.91 33.12
N SER A 145 -2.52 39.88 33.92
CA SER A 145 -1.51 38.88 33.56
C SER A 145 -1.99 38.02 32.38
N TRP A 146 -1.25 38.04 31.27
CA TRP A 146 -1.40 37.13 30.11
C TRP A 146 -0.04 36.52 29.77
N SER A 147 -0.02 35.33 29.16
CA SER A 147 1.25 34.66 28.86
C SER A 147 1.20 33.83 27.59
N ALA A 148 2.27 33.93 26.78
CA ALA A 148 2.62 32.86 25.87
C ALA A 148 3.45 31.82 26.63
N ILE A 149 2.92 30.61 26.80
CA ILE A 149 3.69 29.48 27.32
C ILE A 149 4.62 29.03 26.21
N ALA A 150 5.83 29.59 26.19
CA ALA A 150 6.75 29.46 25.08
C ALA A 150 7.07 27.99 24.74
N ASN A 151 6.94 27.63 23.46
CA ASN A 151 7.45 26.38 22.88
C ASN A 151 8.96 26.47 22.65
N ARG A 152 9.75 26.67 23.70
CA ARG A 152 11.17 26.31 23.58
C ARG A 152 11.32 24.81 23.63
N LYS A 153 12.22 24.30 22.79
CA LYS A 153 12.68 22.91 22.75
C LYS A 153 13.31 22.57 24.10
N HIS A 154 12.48 22.25 25.07
CA HIS A 154 12.96 21.74 26.33
C HIS A 154 13.47 20.34 26.05
N HIS A 155 14.78 20.16 26.15
CA HIS A 155 15.36 18.83 26.10
C HIS A 155 14.99 18.14 27.41
N ALA A 156 14.19 17.07 27.30
CA ALA A 156 14.03 16.15 28.41
C ALA A 156 15.42 15.63 28.81
N PRO A 157 15.67 15.28 30.09
CA PRO A 157 16.90 14.64 30.52
C PRO A 157 17.35 13.54 29.54
N PRO A 158 18.66 13.32 29.35
CA PRO A 158 19.14 12.23 28.50
C PRO A 158 18.42 10.91 28.87
N ARG A 159 17.92 10.19 27.86
CA ARG A 159 17.12 8.94 27.99
C ARG A 159 15.67 9.07 28.46
N SER A 160 15.17 10.27 28.71
CA SER A 160 13.75 10.49 28.95
C SER A 160 13.02 11.00 27.71
N LEU A 161 11.69 10.97 27.73
CA LEU A 161 10.83 11.50 26.68
C LEU A 161 9.72 12.35 27.29
N LEU A 162 9.61 13.60 26.85
CA LEU A 162 8.51 14.49 27.23
C LEU A 162 7.25 14.09 26.42
N LEU A 163 6.22 13.61 27.10
CA LEU A 163 4.96 13.15 26.49
C LEU A 163 3.96 14.29 26.33
N ALA A 164 3.87 15.15 27.35
CA ALA A 164 2.98 16.29 27.41
C ALA A 164 3.48 17.34 28.41
N ARG A 165 3.03 18.58 28.22
CA ARG A 165 3.07 19.62 29.24
C ARG A 165 1.74 19.65 29.94
N VAL A 166 1.75 19.83 31.26
CA VAL A 166 0.56 19.83 32.10
C VAL A 166 0.51 21.14 32.89
N LEU A 167 -0.63 21.83 32.86
CA LEU A 167 -0.94 22.97 33.69
C LEU A 167 -2.01 22.55 34.70
N LEU A 168 -1.68 22.61 35.97
CA LEU A 168 -2.60 22.42 37.07
C LEU A 168 -3.00 23.79 37.61
N VAL A 169 -4.25 24.20 37.37
CA VAL A 169 -4.85 25.36 38.03
C VAL A 169 -5.28 24.90 39.41
N LEU A 170 -4.62 25.44 40.43
CA LEU A 170 -4.91 25.13 41.82
C LEU A 170 -6.15 25.90 42.29
N PRO A 171 -6.83 25.45 43.37
CA PRO A 171 -8.06 26.06 43.83
C PRO A 171 -7.81 27.53 44.20
N SER A 172 -8.38 28.45 43.43
CA SER A 172 -8.28 29.89 43.65
C SER A 172 -9.47 30.61 43.00
N SER A 173 -9.77 31.82 43.47
CA SER A 173 -10.90 32.61 42.95
C SER A 173 -10.42 33.64 41.93
N PHE A 174 -10.75 33.44 40.66
CA PHE A 174 -10.42 34.36 39.57
C PHE A 174 -11.41 34.24 38.40
N THR A 175 -11.40 35.23 37.50
CA THR A 175 -12.18 35.20 36.25
C THR A 175 -11.29 35.55 35.05
N GLY A 176 -11.60 34.99 33.88
CA GLY A 176 -10.80 35.15 32.67
C GLY A 176 -9.65 34.14 32.60
N GLY A 177 -8.55 34.51 31.94
CA GLY A 177 -7.37 33.64 31.90
C GLY A 177 -7.45 32.47 30.94
N ALA A 178 -8.41 32.43 29.99
CA ALA A 178 -8.62 31.26 29.12
C ALA A 178 -7.33 30.82 28.41
N LEU A 179 -7.09 29.51 28.35
CA LEU A 179 -5.91 28.93 27.72
C LEU A 179 -6.22 28.50 26.29
N LYS A 180 -5.64 29.23 25.33
CA LYS A 180 -5.69 28.92 23.91
C LYS A 180 -4.52 28.02 23.53
N ILE A 181 -4.80 26.82 23.05
CA ILE A 181 -3.81 25.84 22.64
C ILE A 181 -3.90 25.67 21.13
N THR A 182 -2.83 26.01 20.44
CA THR A 182 -2.70 25.93 18.98
C THR A 182 -1.70 24.87 18.58
N TYR A 183 -2.08 23.99 17.65
CA TYR A 183 -1.22 22.97 17.07
C TYR A 183 -1.52 22.91 15.58
N ASP A 184 -0.54 23.29 14.77
CA ASP A 184 -0.72 23.44 13.32
C ASP A 184 -1.83 24.46 12.99
N ASP A 185 -2.86 24.07 12.23
CA ASP A 185 -4.05 24.85 11.91
C ASP A 185 -5.18 24.71 12.95
N TYR A 186 -5.03 23.80 13.92
CA TYR A 186 -6.02 23.54 14.95
C TYR A 186 -5.82 24.42 16.19
N THR A 187 -6.92 24.93 16.73
CA THR A 187 -6.94 25.82 17.89
C THR A 187 -8.08 25.44 18.82
N ASP A 188 -7.75 25.08 20.06
CA ASP A 188 -8.72 24.92 21.15
C ASP A 188 -8.56 26.03 22.18
N THR A 189 -9.66 26.39 22.85
CA THR A 189 -9.65 27.38 23.93
C THR A 189 -10.34 26.81 25.15
N TYR A 190 -9.64 26.78 26.27
CA TYR A 190 -10.12 26.23 27.53
C TYR A 190 -10.32 27.33 28.56
N ALA A 191 -11.54 27.43 29.08
CA ALA A 191 -11.82 28.30 30.21
C ALA A 191 -11.12 27.76 31.48
N LEU A 192 -10.31 28.62 32.10
CA LEU A 192 -9.53 28.29 33.31
C LEU A 192 -10.29 28.59 34.60
N ASP A 193 -11.39 29.34 34.52
CA ASP A 193 -12.27 29.66 35.64
C ASP A 193 -12.90 28.37 36.19
N ALA A 194 -12.21 27.81 37.16
CA ALA A 194 -12.68 26.68 37.95
C ALA A 194 -13.56 27.20 39.10
N ASN A 195 -14.41 26.33 39.64
CA ASN A 195 -14.93 26.60 40.98
C ASN A 195 -13.74 26.76 41.93
N ALA A 196 -13.86 27.68 42.90
CA ALA A 196 -12.76 27.97 43.83
C ALA A 196 -12.23 26.75 44.60
N SER A 197 -12.95 25.62 44.61
CA SER A 197 -12.58 24.36 45.25
C SER A 197 -11.89 23.34 44.33
N ASP A 198 -11.99 23.50 43.02
CA ASP A 198 -11.61 22.45 42.06
C ASP A 198 -10.18 22.65 41.56
N VAL A 199 -9.45 21.55 41.34
CA VAL A 199 -8.20 21.58 40.57
C VAL A 199 -8.52 21.27 39.12
N VAL A 200 -8.12 22.15 38.21
CA VAL A 200 -8.24 21.91 36.76
C VAL A 200 -6.88 21.50 36.21
N ALA A 201 -6.82 20.30 35.62
CA ALA A 201 -5.65 19.83 34.89
C ALA A 201 -5.86 20.00 33.40
N LEU A 202 -4.96 20.72 32.75
CA LEU A 202 -4.86 20.83 31.32
C LEU A 202 -3.57 20.17 30.88
N ALA A 203 -3.63 19.31 29.87
CA ALA A 203 -2.41 18.75 29.29
C ALA A 203 -2.42 18.98 27.79
N TRP A 204 -1.24 19.20 27.22
CA TRP A 204 -1.07 19.32 25.77
C TRP A 204 0.27 18.80 25.30
N ARG A 205 0.33 18.48 24.01
CA ARG A 205 1.55 17.95 23.39
C ARG A 205 2.67 19.01 23.38
N PRO A 206 3.95 18.62 23.56
CA PRO A 206 5.07 19.56 23.63
C PRO A 206 5.26 20.43 22.38
N GLU A 207 4.70 19.99 21.25
CA GLU A 207 4.73 20.69 19.97
C GLU A 207 3.61 21.74 19.84
N ALA A 208 2.56 21.68 20.67
CA ALA A 208 1.46 22.65 20.66
C ALA A 208 1.85 23.92 21.43
N THR A 209 1.55 25.07 20.86
CA THR A 209 1.75 26.37 21.49
C THR A 209 0.56 26.70 22.37
N ALA A 210 0.80 27.03 23.64
CA ALA A 210 -0.26 27.42 24.57
C ALA A 210 -0.12 28.90 24.93
N MET A 211 -1.23 29.64 24.91
CA MET A 211 -1.31 31.07 25.20
C MET A 211 -2.49 31.33 26.13
N ALA A 212 -2.22 31.88 27.31
CA ALA A 212 -3.24 32.29 28.26
C ALA A 212 -3.69 33.73 27.98
N GLU A 213 -4.99 33.94 27.91
CA GLU A 213 -5.63 35.26 27.90
C GLU A 213 -5.45 35.98 29.24
N PRO A 214 -5.68 37.30 29.31
CA PRO A 214 -5.55 38.04 30.57
C PRO A 214 -6.52 37.58 31.67
N ILE A 215 -6.05 37.55 32.92
CA ILE A 215 -6.93 37.44 34.09
C ILE A 215 -7.65 38.77 34.31
N VAL A 216 -8.98 38.70 34.45
CA VAL A 216 -9.87 39.87 34.55
C VAL A 216 -10.15 40.25 36.00
N THR A 217 -10.23 39.29 36.92
CA THR A 217 -10.36 39.53 38.36
C THR A 217 -9.72 38.40 39.16
N GLY A 218 -9.36 38.68 40.42
CA GLY A 218 -8.86 37.67 41.35
C GLY A 218 -7.41 37.25 41.12
N VAL A 219 -7.06 36.07 41.65
CA VAL A 219 -5.70 35.52 41.59
C VAL A 219 -5.73 34.06 41.17
N CYS A 220 -4.90 33.71 40.20
CA CYS A 220 -4.77 32.36 39.66
C CYS A 220 -3.44 31.74 40.11
N LEU A 221 -3.48 30.64 40.85
CA LEU A 221 -2.28 29.87 41.18
C LEU A 221 -2.17 28.67 40.26
N THR A 222 -1.04 28.55 39.57
CA THR A 222 -0.82 27.46 38.61
C THR A 222 0.46 26.71 38.90
N LEU A 223 0.43 25.41 38.68
CA LEU A 223 1.57 24.52 38.73
C LEU A 223 1.77 23.92 37.34
N CYS A 224 2.91 24.24 36.72
CA CYS A 224 3.34 23.65 35.47
C CYS A 224 4.13 22.37 35.76
N CYS A 225 3.73 21.28 35.13
CA CYS A 225 4.39 19.98 35.21
C CYS A 225 4.76 19.47 33.83
N ASP A 226 5.80 18.66 33.76
CA ASP A 226 6.18 17.91 32.57
C ASP A 226 5.79 16.43 32.78
N LEU A 227 5.02 15.87 31.86
CA LEU A 227 4.69 14.45 31.84
C LEU A 227 5.80 13.71 31.09
N ILE A 228 6.66 13.02 31.82
CA ILE A 228 7.91 12.45 31.30
C ILE A 228 7.87 10.94 31.40
N LEU A 229 8.25 10.25 30.32
CA LEU A 229 8.55 8.83 30.35
C LEU A 229 10.04 8.62 30.70
N PRO A 230 10.38 8.08 31.88
CA PRO A 230 11.76 7.75 32.21
C PRO A 230 12.26 6.55 31.38
N ASP A 231 13.56 6.53 31.09
CA ASP A 231 14.27 5.43 30.42
C ASP A 231 13.60 4.91 29.14
N ALA A 232 12.98 5.81 28.36
CA ALA A 232 12.27 5.46 27.15
C ALA A 232 13.23 4.86 26.11
N PRO A 233 13.06 3.56 25.74
CA PRO A 233 13.81 2.95 24.65
C PRO A 233 13.65 3.79 23.39
N GLU A 234 14.67 3.82 22.53
CA GLU A 234 14.60 4.54 21.26
C GLU A 234 13.43 4.05 20.37
N ALA A 235 13.06 2.78 20.50
CA ALA A 235 11.86 2.20 19.91
C ALA A 235 10.55 2.76 20.48
N SER A 236 10.48 3.09 21.77
CA SER A 236 9.29 3.69 22.40
C SER A 236 9.06 5.13 21.95
N ARG A 237 10.14 5.88 21.63
CA ARG A 237 10.03 7.21 21.02
C ARG A 237 9.36 7.18 19.65
N GLN A 238 9.46 6.06 18.93
CA GLN A 238 8.79 5.86 17.64
C GLN A 238 7.37 5.29 17.78
N ARG A 239 7.06 4.62 18.90
CA ARG A 239 5.74 4.01 19.17
C ARG A 239 4.71 4.96 19.77
N LEU A 240 5.13 6.09 20.36
CA LEU A 240 4.25 7.09 20.96
C LEU A 240 3.68 8.06 19.92
N LEU A 241 3.19 7.50 18.81
CA LEU A 241 2.26 8.18 17.94
C LEU A 241 1.04 8.62 18.78
N PRO A 242 0.37 9.74 18.43
CA PRO A 242 -0.89 10.08 19.08
C PRO A 242 -1.79 8.85 19.07
N PRO A 243 -2.58 8.59 20.12
CA PRO A 243 -3.37 7.38 20.25
C PRO A 243 -4.11 7.19 18.96
N LEU A 244 -3.64 6.20 18.23
CA LEU A 244 -4.16 5.90 16.93
C LEU A 244 -5.61 5.55 17.21
N GLN A 245 -6.56 6.22 16.53
CA GLN A 245 -7.97 5.99 16.84
C GLN A 245 -8.20 4.48 16.84
N LEU A 246 -8.67 3.94 17.97
CA LEU A 246 -8.69 2.49 18.17
C LEU A 246 -9.49 1.81 17.03
N ASP A 247 -10.48 2.52 16.49
CA ASP A 247 -11.24 2.20 15.30
C ASP A 247 -10.42 2.27 14.00
N VAL A 248 -9.62 3.31 13.76
CA VAL A 248 -8.72 3.38 12.59
C VAL A 248 -7.72 2.24 12.59
N VAL A 249 -7.09 1.97 13.74
CA VAL A 249 -6.16 0.83 13.86
C VAL A 249 -6.89 -0.48 13.66
N ALA A 250 -8.06 -0.66 14.29
CA ALA A 250 -8.85 -1.87 14.12
C ALA A 250 -9.26 -2.08 12.65
N ARG A 251 -9.65 -1.01 11.95
CA ARG A 251 -9.98 -1.04 10.52
C ARG A 251 -8.76 -1.34 9.65
N LEU A 252 -7.61 -0.72 9.89
CA LEU A 252 -6.36 -1.05 9.20
C LEU A 252 -5.94 -2.50 9.45
N ARG A 253 -6.05 -2.96 10.69
CA ARG A 253 -5.75 -4.35 11.08
C ARG A 253 -6.64 -5.31 10.32
N ASN A 254 -7.95 -5.08 10.32
CA ASN A 254 -8.87 -5.91 9.56
C ASN A 254 -8.57 -5.89 8.05
N LEU A 255 -8.33 -4.70 7.49
CA LEU A 255 -7.96 -4.54 6.07
C LEU A 255 -6.68 -5.31 5.71
N PHE A 256 -5.62 -5.16 6.50
CA PHE A 256 -4.33 -5.79 6.25
C PHE A 256 -4.35 -7.29 6.53
N HIS A 257 -5.12 -7.73 7.53
CA HIS A 257 -5.39 -9.14 7.75
C HIS A 257 -6.05 -9.77 6.53
N MET A 258 -7.14 -9.18 6.04
CA MET A 258 -7.83 -9.65 4.85
C MET A 258 -6.90 -9.64 3.64
N TRP A 259 -6.15 -8.54 3.42
CA TRP A 259 -5.24 -8.42 2.28
C TRP A 259 -4.14 -9.48 2.30
N GLY A 260 -3.51 -9.69 3.46
CA GLY A 260 -2.43 -10.68 3.64
C GLY A 260 -2.92 -12.12 3.51
N ALA A 261 -4.14 -12.40 3.98
CA ALA A 261 -4.77 -13.72 3.84
C ALA A 261 -5.21 -14.01 2.39
N CYS A 262 -5.45 -12.99 1.58
CA CYS A 262 -5.97 -13.15 0.24
C CYS A 262 -4.87 -13.39 -0.80
N ARG A 263 -4.69 -14.64 -1.21
CA ARG A 263 -3.71 -15.04 -2.25
C ARG A 263 -4.31 -15.08 -3.66
N ARG A 264 -5.24 -14.18 -4.01
CA ARG A 264 -6.02 -14.28 -5.27
C ARG A 264 -5.79 -13.10 -6.22
N SER A 265 -5.94 -13.37 -7.53
CA SER A 265 -5.82 -12.43 -8.66
C SER A 265 -6.71 -11.17 -8.62
N LYS A 266 -7.54 -11.00 -7.59
CA LYS A 266 -8.47 -9.88 -7.44
C LYS A 266 -8.04 -8.83 -6.41
N VAL A 267 -6.99 -9.09 -5.62
CA VAL A 267 -6.44 -8.09 -4.70
C VAL A 267 -5.24 -7.38 -5.34
N PRO A 268 -5.02 -6.08 -5.06
CA PRO A 268 -3.89 -5.37 -5.61
C PRO A 268 -2.57 -5.94 -5.08
N SER A 269 -1.53 -5.94 -5.93
CA SER A 269 -0.17 -6.36 -5.53
C SER A 269 0.49 -5.36 -4.58
N LYS A 270 -0.01 -4.13 -4.55
CA LYS A 270 0.49 -3.03 -3.73
C LYS A 270 -0.55 -1.92 -3.62
N LEU A 271 -0.44 -1.15 -2.56
CA LEU A 271 -1.16 0.11 -2.38
C LEU A 271 -0.14 1.24 -2.37
N VAL A 272 -0.39 2.26 -3.18
CA VAL A 272 0.42 3.48 -3.24
C VAL A 272 -0.39 4.61 -2.66
N CYS A 273 0.08 5.25 -1.60
CA CYS A 273 -0.56 6.37 -0.93
C CYS A 273 0.25 7.66 -1.11
N GLY A 274 -0.34 8.68 -1.72
CA GLY A 274 0.27 10.01 -1.83
C GLY A 274 0.46 10.68 -0.48
N LEU A 275 1.65 11.23 -0.22
CA LEU A 275 1.94 12.06 0.95
C LEU A 275 1.69 13.53 0.62
N GLN A 276 1.22 14.31 1.61
CA GLN A 276 0.78 15.69 1.39
C GLN A 276 1.92 16.72 1.43
N GLY A 277 2.99 16.42 2.18
CA GLY A 277 4.11 17.32 2.38
C GLY A 277 5.01 17.48 1.16
N ASN A 278 5.62 18.66 1.04
CA ASN A 278 6.67 18.95 0.06
C ASN A 278 8.02 18.47 0.61
N TYR A 279 8.47 17.30 0.15
CA TYR A 279 9.72 16.69 0.59
C TYR A 279 10.83 16.82 -0.44
N SER A 280 12.06 16.99 0.04
CA SER A 280 13.23 16.84 -0.83
C SER A 280 13.38 15.37 -1.24
N ILE A 281 13.29 15.12 -2.54
CA ILE A 281 13.49 13.80 -3.15
C ILE A 281 14.91 13.26 -3.02
N THR A 282 15.90 14.09 -2.66
CA THR A 282 17.29 13.63 -2.46
C THR A 282 17.47 12.82 -1.18
N THR A 283 16.52 12.89 -0.25
CA THR A 283 16.59 12.20 1.05
C THR A 283 15.27 11.50 1.33
N VAL A 284 14.98 10.46 0.54
CA VAL A 284 13.79 9.63 0.75
C VAL A 284 14.02 8.71 1.94
N LYS A 285 13.49 9.08 3.12
CA LYS A 285 13.48 8.25 4.33
C LYS A 285 12.42 8.73 5.32
N LYS A 286 11.94 7.84 6.20
CA LYS A 286 10.93 8.14 7.23
C LYS A 286 11.33 9.32 8.12
N ALA A 287 12.62 9.42 8.47
CA ALA A 287 13.14 10.51 9.30
C ALA A 287 13.05 11.91 8.67
N ALA A 288 12.83 12.01 7.36
CA ALA A 288 12.62 13.28 6.66
C ALA A 288 11.15 13.73 6.65
N LEU A 289 10.21 12.83 6.98
CA LEU A 289 8.78 13.12 7.01
C LEU A 289 8.41 14.00 8.20
N LYS A 290 7.36 14.80 8.05
CA LYS A 290 6.88 15.71 9.09
C LYS A 290 5.35 15.64 9.21
N GLY A 291 4.84 16.12 10.33
CA GLY A 291 3.41 16.37 10.51
C GLY A 291 2.52 15.14 10.23
N PRO A 292 1.40 15.32 9.49
CA PRO A 292 0.45 14.24 9.17
C PRO A 292 1.08 13.04 8.46
N ASP A 293 2.01 13.24 7.53
CA ASP A 293 2.59 12.15 6.74
C ASP A 293 3.46 11.23 7.59
N LEU A 294 4.27 11.80 8.50
CA LEU A 294 5.07 11.02 9.44
C LEU A 294 4.16 10.12 10.29
N ARG A 295 3.02 10.66 10.75
CA ARG A 295 2.04 9.92 11.54
C ARG A 295 1.39 8.80 10.74
N LEU A 296 0.93 9.10 9.53
CA LEU A 296 0.36 8.12 8.60
C LEU A 296 1.34 6.97 8.35
N VAL A 297 2.57 7.30 7.93
CA VAL A 297 3.60 6.30 7.60
C VAL A 297 3.94 5.46 8.83
N ALA A 298 4.10 6.08 9.99
CA ALA A 298 4.42 5.35 11.20
C ALA A 298 3.26 4.45 11.69
N LEU A 299 2.00 4.90 11.57
CA LEU A 299 0.82 4.07 11.85
C LEU A 299 0.78 2.86 10.92
N VAL A 300 0.83 3.12 9.61
CA VAL A 300 0.70 2.08 8.58
C VAL A 300 1.82 1.08 8.70
N ASP A 301 3.06 1.53 8.92
CA ASP A 301 4.24 0.66 9.12
C ASP A 301 4.04 -0.29 10.30
N VAL A 302 3.59 0.22 11.46
CA VAL A 302 3.34 -0.63 12.64
C VAL A 302 2.28 -1.69 12.34
N VAL A 303 1.13 -1.30 11.76
CA VAL A 303 0.05 -2.26 11.48
C VAL A 303 0.42 -3.20 10.34
N ALA A 304 1.13 -2.74 9.32
CA ALA A 304 1.61 -3.56 8.21
C ALA A 304 2.54 -4.68 8.69
N GLN A 305 3.47 -4.36 9.59
CA GLN A 305 4.40 -5.33 10.16
C GLN A 305 3.68 -6.44 10.96
N GLU A 306 2.58 -6.13 11.65
CA GLU A 306 1.77 -7.14 12.37
C GLU A 306 1.25 -8.25 11.45
N TYR A 307 1.00 -7.95 10.17
CA TYR A 307 0.49 -8.90 9.17
C TYR A 307 1.54 -9.33 8.14
N GLY A 308 2.82 -9.07 8.40
CA GLY A 308 3.92 -9.42 7.48
C GLY A 308 3.87 -8.67 6.15
N LEU A 309 3.19 -7.53 6.10
CA LEU A 309 3.24 -6.61 4.97
C LEU A 309 4.52 -5.77 5.05
N ARG A 310 4.98 -5.30 3.90
CA ARG A 310 6.13 -4.42 3.73
C ARG A 310 5.67 -3.01 3.41
N THR A 311 6.47 -2.05 3.82
CA THR A 311 6.27 -0.63 3.55
C THR A 311 7.56 0.02 3.06
N GLY A 312 7.43 0.96 2.13
CA GLY A 312 8.54 1.73 1.59
C GLY A 312 8.09 3.10 1.13
N LEU A 313 9.04 3.96 0.80
CA LEU A 313 8.79 5.28 0.24
C LEU A 313 9.29 5.30 -1.20
N ALA A 314 8.58 5.99 -2.08
CA ALA A 314 8.99 6.16 -3.47
C ALA A 314 8.69 7.56 -3.98
N VAL A 315 9.31 7.91 -5.11
CA VAL A 315 9.10 9.18 -5.80
C VAL A 315 8.21 8.94 -7.00
N LEU A 316 7.01 9.49 -6.94
CA LEU A 316 6.12 9.56 -8.09
C LEU A 316 6.54 10.75 -8.98
N ASN A 317 6.87 10.45 -10.23
CA ASN A 317 7.12 11.45 -11.25
C ASN A 317 5.83 11.68 -12.05
N THR A 318 5.24 12.85 -11.88
CA THR A 318 4.11 13.31 -12.70
C THR A 318 4.53 14.45 -13.62
N THR A 319 4.08 14.42 -14.86
CA THR A 319 4.16 15.57 -15.76
C THR A 319 3.04 16.52 -15.36
N LYS A 320 3.39 17.72 -14.87
CA LYS A 320 2.39 18.71 -14.47
C LYS A 320 1.68 19.20 -15.73
N LEU A 321 0.36 19.01 -15.79
CA LEU A 321 -0.46 19.77 -16.74
C LEU A 321 -0.51 21.22 -16.25
N ASP A 322 0.30 22.10 -16.81
CA ASP A 322 -0.02 23.53 -16.79
C ASP A 322 -1.19 23.74 -17.76
N LEU A 323 -2.40 23.59 -17.23
CA LEU A 323 -3.57 24.24 -17.80
C LEU A 323 -3.38 25.74 -17.53
N GLY A 324 -2.55 26.39 -18.36
CA GLY A 324 -2.59 27.85 -18.47
C GLY A 324 -4.04 28.30 -18.64
N PRO A 325 -4.41 29.51 -18.20
CA PRO A 325 -5.79 29.99 -18.34
C PRO A 325 -6.17 29.87 -19.81
N MET A 326 -6.99 28.87 -20.14
CA MET A 326 -7.51 28.72 -21.48
C MET A 326 -8.28 29.99 -21.75
N ILE A 327 -7.71 30.81 -22.62
CA ILE A 327 -8.36 31.96 -23.23
C ILE A 327 -9.73 31.46 -23.65
N HIS A 328 -10.78 32.02 -23.04
CA HIS A 328 -12.16 31.77 -23.44
C HIS A 328 -12.22 31.83 -24.96
N PRO A 329 -12.86 30.86 -25.65
CA PRO A 329 -13.07 31.00 -27.08
C PRO A 329 -13.81 32.32 -27.26
N LEU A 330 -13.20 33.22 -28.03
CA LEU A 330 -13.78 34.49 -28.44
C LEU A 330 -15.25 34.25 -28.75
N SER A 331 -16.13 34.86 -27.96
CA SER A 331 -17.51 35.06 -28.34
C SER A 331 -17.48 35.91 -29.60
N VAL A 332 -17.53 35.26 -30.75
CA VAL A 332 -17.88 35.89 -32.01
C VAL A 332 -19.34 36.28 -31.86
N ASP A 333 -19.59 37.52 -31.47
CA ASP A 333 -20.88 38.17 -31.72
C ASP A 333 -21.02 38.28 -33.24
N PRO A 334 -22.02 37.63 -33.86
CA PRO A 334 -22.27 37.75 -35.27
C PRO A 334 -23.34 38.83 -35.45
N GLU A 335 -22.99 40.11 -35.32
CA GLU A 335 -23.69 41.22 -35.98
C GLU A 335 -23.08 42.58 -35.63
N ALA A 336 -22.97 43.43 -36.68
CA ALA A 336 -22.81 44.89 -36.64
C ALA A 336 -21.34 45.37 -36.42
N VAL A 337 -20.73 46.27 -37.19
CA VAL A 337 -21.15 47.25 -38.21
C VAL A 337 -19.92 47.59 -39.06
N ASP A 338 -20.14 47.92 -40.34
CA ASP A 338 -19.28 48.76 -41.18
C ASP A 338 -18.57 49.88 -40.42
N LEU A 339 -17.30 50.13 -40.74
CA LEU A 339 -16.76 51.50 -40.84
C LEU A 339 -15.45 51.53 -41.64
N HIS A 340 -15.52 52.30 -42.71
CA HIS A 340 -14.47 52.71 -43.62
C HIS A 340 -13.33 53.51 -42.96
N ASP A 341 -12.23 53.58 -43.71
CA ASP A 341 -11.18 54.61 -43.72
C ASP A 341 -10.14 54.65 -42.58
N ALA A 342 -8.90 54.25 -42.91
CA ALA A 342 -7.71 55.13 -42.95
C ALA A 342 -6.41 54.26 -43.10
N PRO A 343 -5.21 54.84 -43.28
CA PRO A 343 -4.54 54.89 -44.58
C PRO A 343 -3.22 54.09 -44.62
N SER A 344 -2.87 53.65 -45.83
CA SER A 344 -1.56 53.06 -46.14
C SER A 344 -0.41 54.03 -45.84
N PRO A 345 0.71 53.59 -45.21
CA PRO A 345 1.94 54.34 -45.19
C PRO A 345 2.74 54.13 -46.50
N PRO A 346 3.33 55.19 -47.09
CA PRO A 346 4.11 55.11 -48.32
C PRO A 346 5.62 55.09 -48.04
N TYR A 347 6.35 54.07 -48.50
CA TYR A 347 7.76 54.09 -48.93
C TYR A 347 7.97 52.75 -49.67
N ALA A 348 8.13 52.66 -51.00
CA ALA A 348 9.26 53.11 -51.81
C ALA A 348 10.59 52.59 -51.22
N ARG A 349 11.50 51.89 -51.88
CA ARG A 349 11.78 51.65 -53.30
C ARG A 349 13.03 50.75 -53.35
N GLY A 350 13.10 49.83 -54.31
CA GLY A 350 14.37 49.36 -54.88
C GLY A 350 14.95 48.07 -54.28
N SER A 351 14.87 46.97 -55.02
CA SER A 351 15.98 46.60 -55.93
C SER A 351 15.61 45.28 -56.59
N GLU A 352 15.33 45.36 -57.88
CA GLU A 352 15.35 44.21 -58.77
C GLU A 352 16.78 43.64 -58.78
N SER A 353 16.90 42.33 -58.61
CA SER A 353 18.04 41.58 -59.13
C SER A 353 17.57 40.15 -59.40
N ASN A 354 17.42 39.90 -60.69
CA ASN A 354 17.27 38.58 -61.28
C ASN A 354 18.39 37.66 -60.81
N SER A 355 18.03 36.45 -60.38
CA SER A 355 18.80 35.27 -60.69
C SER A 355 17.86 34.07 -60.70
N GLU A 356 17.45 33.71 -61.91
CA GLU A 356 17.01 32.37 -62.26
C GLU A 356 18.13 31.39 -61.87
N THR A 357 17.86 30.53 -60.91
CA THR A 357 18.58 29.27 -60.75
C THR A 357 17.59 28.25 -60.23
N ASP A 358 17.19 27.36 -61.14
CA ASP A 358 16.58 26.07 -60.85
C ASP A 358 17.33 25.38 -59.71
N SER A 359 16.66 25.20 -58.59
CA SER A 359 17.04 24.18 -57.62
C SER A 359 15.77 23.66 -56.99
N ASP A 360 15.28 22.56 -57.58
CA ASP A 360 14.36 21.59 -56.98
C ASP A 360 14.99 21.06 -55.68
N SER A 361 15.02 21.91 -54.65
CA SER A 361 15.30 21.50 -53.30
C SER A 361 13.99 20.98 -52.73
N ASP A 362 14.03 19.70 -52.41
CA ASP A 362 12.94 18.87 -51.94
C ASP A 362 12.48 19.33 -50.55
N VAL A 363 11.71 20.43 -50.49
CA VAL A 363 11.15 21.03 -49.25
C VAL A 363 10.12 20.11 -48.56
N ASN A 364 9.80 18.94 -49.14
CA ASN A 364 8.85 17.97 -48.60
C ASN A 364 9.47 16.80 -47.82
N SER A 365 10.78 16.75 -47.57
CA SER A 365 11.39 15.67 -46.74
C SER A 365 11.44 15.99 -45.24
N PHE A 366 11.39 17.26 -44.85
CA PHE A 366 11.40 17.69 -43.43
C PHE A 366 10.09 17.49 -42.63
N PRO A 367 8.88 17.39 -43.23
CA PRO A 367 7.66 17.11 -42.47
C PRO A 367 7.50 15.64 -42.05
N ARG A 368 8.18 14.68 -42.70
CA ARG A 368 8.04 13.24 -42.38
C ARG A 368 8.83 12.85 -41.12
N LYS A 369 10.09 13.28 -41.02
CA LYS A 369 10.88 13.06 -39.80
C LYS A 369 10.31 13.80 -38.60
N LEU A 370 9.78 15.01 -38.79
CA LEU A 370 9.11 15.74 -37.70
C LEU A 370 7.80 15.06 -37.28
N LYS A 371 7.03 14.47 -38.20
CA LYS A 371 5.84 13.68 -37.86
C LYS A 371 6.19 12.38 -37.15
N GLU A 372 7.25 11.67 -37.54
CA GLU A 372 7.71 10.48 -36.80
C GLU A 372 8.27 10.86 -35.42
N TYR A 373 9.04 11.95 -35.32
CA TYR A 373 9.56 12.46 -34.06
C TYR A 373 8.45 12.96 -33.12
N LEU A 374 7.43 13.64 -33.66
CA LEU A 374 6.24 14.05 -32.90
C LEU A 374 5.36 12.87 -32.52
N LYS A 375 5.31 11.80 -33.34
CA LYS A 375 4.58 10.56 -33.04
C LYS A 375 5.30 9.70 -31.99
N GLU A 376 6.63 9.82 -31.89
CA GLU A 376 7.41 9.27 -30.77
C GLU A 376 7.26 10.10 -29.49
N LEU A 377 7.19 11.43 -29.60
CA LEU A 377 6.93 12.35 -28.47
C LEU A 377 5.47 12.34 -27.98
N GLU A 378 4.52 11.90 -28.81
CA GLU A 378 3.09 11.76 -28.47
C GLU A 378 2.78 10.50 -27.67
N LYS A 379 3.76 9.64 -27.34
CA LYS A 379 3.53 8.59 -26.34
C LYS A 379 3.51 9.25 -24.96
N PRO A 380 2.35 9.45 -24.32
CA PRO A 380 2.33 9.98 -22.97
C PRO A 380 3.20 9.08 -22.09
N SER A 381 4.27 9.62 -21.51
CA SER A 381 5.03 8.89 -20.52
C SER A 381 4.09 8.69 -19.33
N LEU A 382 3.59 7.46 -19.18
CA LEU A 382 2.79 7.05 -18.04
C LEU A 382 3.52 7.47 -16.75
N PRO A 383 2.83 7.94 -15.71
CA PRO A 383 3.50 8.35 -14.49
C PRO A 383 4.34 7.19 -13.96
N GLN A 384 5.61 7.47 -13.68
CA GLN A 384 6.55 6.47 -13.22
C GLN A 384 6.79 6.67 -11.73
N ILE A 385 6.63 5.58 -10.97
CA ILE A 385 7.13 5.54 -9.61
C ILE A 385 8.58 5.09 -9.67
N SER A 386 9.46 5.88 -9.08
CA SER A 386 10.90 5.66 -9.08
C SER A 386 11.46 5.68 -7.66
N GLN A 387 12.67 5.15 -7.48
CA GLN A 387 13.40 5.20 -6.22
C GLN A 387 12.59 4.65 -5.04
N LEU A 388 12.05 3.44 -5.16
CA LEU A 388 11.53 2.77 -3.98
C LEU A 388 12.68 2.48 -3.03
N VAL A 389 12.57 3.02 -1.82
CA VAL A 389 13.46 2.76 -0.70
C VAL A 389 12.68 2.22 0.50
N GLY A 390 13.37 1.50 1.37
CA GLY A 390 12.87 1.17 2.70
C GLY A 390 12.63 2.44 3.53
N LEU A 391 11.90 2.31 4.64
CA LEU A 391 11.63 3.44 5.52
C LEU A 391 12.90 4.04 6.17
N ASP A 392 13.98 3.27 6.21
CA ASP A 392 15.32 3.69 6.64
C ASP A 392 16.12 4.42 5.53
N GLY A 393 15.64 4.38 4.28
CA GLY A 393 16.29 4.95 3.10
C GLY A 393 17.16 3.96 2.33
N THR A 394 17.14 2.66 2.66
CA THR A 394 17.86 1.63 1.89
C THR A 394 17.19 1.44 0.52
N PRO A 395 17.96 1.43 -0.60
CA PRO A 395 17.36 1.24 -1.91
C PRO A 395 16.79 -0.17 -2.05
N ILE A 396 15.54 -0.25 -2.52
CA ILE A 396 14.85 -1.52 -2.82
C ILE A 396 14.75 -1.70 -4.33
N GLN A 397 14.27 -0.69 -5.06
CA GLN A 397 14.05 -0.78 -6.50
C GLN A 397 14.05 0.59 -7.18
N ASP A 398 14.69 0.69 -8.35
CA ASP A 398 14.82 1.96 -9.07
C ASP A 398 13.52 2.44 -9.75
N ALA A 399 12.73 1.50 -10.26
CA ALA A 399 11.48 1.79 -10.95
C ALA A 399 10.39 0.80 -10.52
N LEU A 400 9.17 1.29 -10.34
CA LEU A 400 8.03 0.50 -9.92
C LEU A 400 6.86 0.72 -10.88
N ASP A 401 6.47 -0.35 -11.55
CA ASP A 401 5.27 -0.36 -12.39
C ASP A 401 4.02 -0.24 -11.53
N CYS A 402 3.17 0.75 -11.82
CA CYS A 402 1.89 0.92 -11.14
C CYS A 402 0.74 0.90 -12.15
N THR A 403 -0.18 -0.02 -11.92
CA THR A 403 -1.41 -0.09 -12.71
C THR A 403 -2.44 0.86 -12.09
N GLY A 404 -2.75 1.95 -12.80
CA GLY A 404 -3.46 3.11 -12.23
C GLY A 404 -4.84 2.81 -11.61
N HIS A 405 -5.53 1.78 -12.08
CA HIS A 405 -6.89 1.49 -11.65
C HIS A 405 -6.97 0.74 -10.31
N THR A 406 -6.05 -0.18 -10.06
CA THR A 406 -6.15 -1.13 -8.93
C THR A 406 -5.23 -0.77 -7.75
N GLU A 407 -4.14 -0.05 -7.97
CA GLU A 407 -3.04 0.03 -6.98
C GLU A 407 -2.80 1.44 -6.40
N ALA A 408 -3.42 2.49 -6.96
CA ALA A 408 -3.10 3.88 -6.63
C ALA A 408 -4.15 4.61 -5.77
N VAL A 409 -3.69 5.31 -4.73
CA VAL A 409 -4.43 6.13 -3.75
C VAL A 409 -3.69 7.47 -3.58
N PRO A 410 -4.29 8.67 -3.74
CA PRO A 410 -5.72 9.02 -3.84
C PRO A 410 -6.24 9.18 -5.30
N ARG A 411 -7.52 9.53 -5.47
CA ARG A 411 -8.15 9.79 -6.79
C ARG A 411 -7.39 10.79 -7.68
N GLN A 412 -6.62 11.73 -7.10
CA GLN A 412 -5.77 12.63 -7.89
C GLN A 412 -4.60 11.89 -8.54
N LEU A 413 -4.00 10.93 -7.83
CA LEU A 413 -2.99 10.03 -8.35
C LEU A 413 -3.58 9.14 -9.44
N GLU A 414 -4.80 8.63 -9.22
CA GLU A 414 -5.53 7.87 -10.23
C GLU A 414 -5.81 8.69 -11.49
N ARG A 415 -6.28 9.94 -11.35
CA ARG A 415 -6.46 10.86 -12.50
C ARG A 415 -5.15 11.13 -13.23
N ALA A 416 -4.06 11.36 -12.51
CA ALA A 416 -2.73 11.53 -13.10
C ALA A 416 -2.25 10.26 -13.84
N LEU A 417 -2.57 9.08 -13.32
CA LEU A 417 -2.24 7.77 -13.92
C LEU A 417 -3.14 7.36 -15.09
N THR A 418 -4.37 7.88 -15.17
CA THR A 418 -5.37 7.46 -16.17
C THR A 418 -5.67 8.49 -17.26
N SER A 419 -5.16 9.71 -17.16
CA SER A 419 -5.32 10.71 -18.22
C SER A 419 -4.50 10.34 -19.47
N SER A 420 -5.09 9.55 -20.37
CA SER A 420 -4.51 9.10 -21.65
C SER A 420 -4.64 10.12 -22.80
N TYR A 421 -4.87 11.41 -22.51
CA TYR A 421 -5.13 12.40 -23.57
C TYR A 421 -3.82 13.05 -24.06
N PRO A 422 -3.55 13.03 -25.38
CA PRO A 422 -2.40 13.71 -25.98
C PRO A 422 -2.72 15.21 -26.07
N TRP A 423 -2.30 15.99 -25.08
CA TRP A 423 -2.44 17.44 -25.11
C TRP A 423 -1.23 18.06 -25.81
N LYS A 424 -1.49 18.81 -26.90
CA LYS A 424 -0.48 19.58 -27.64
C LYS A 424 -0.21 20.90 -26.90
N GLY A 425 1.05 21.09 -26.49
CA GLY A 425 1.55 22.35 -25.93
C GLY A 425 2.20 22.18 -24.56
N PHE A 426 3.22 21.32 -24.45
CA PHE A 426 3.96 21.12 -23.20
C PHE A 426 5.26 21.91 -23.23
N ASP A 427 5.47 22.73 -22.20
CA ASP A 427 6.82 23.14 -21.80
C ASP A 427 7.35 22.04 -20.87
N ALA A 428 8.46 21.38 -21.25
CA ALA A 428 8.98 20.18 -20.57
C ALA A 428 9.56 20.44 -19.16
N SER A 429 9.35 21.65 -18.61
CA SER A 429 10.09 22.23 -17.51
C SER A 429 9.46 22.01 -16.12
N SER A 430 8.24 21.46 -16.00
CA SER A 430 7.57 21.28 -14.70
C SER A 430 7.18 19.83 -14.39
N TRP A 431 8.17 18.97 -14.12
CA TRP A 431 7.90 17.67 -13.50
C TRP A 431 7.56 17.89 -12.03
N GLN A 432 6.35 17.52 -11.60
CA GLN A 432 6.01 17.50 -10.18
C GLN A 432 6.38 16.13 -9.62
N ARG A 433 7.35 16.14 -8.71
CA ARG A 433 7.76 14.97 -7.95
C ARG A 433 7.05 14.96 -6.61
N GLN A 434 6.30 13.90 -6.34
CA GLN A 434 5.59 13.72 -5.08
C GLN A 434 6.11 12.47 -4.38
N LEU A 435 6.29 12.55 -3.07
CA LEU A 435 6.65 11.38 -2.28
C LEU A 435 5.40 10.54 -2.00
N VAL A 436 5.51 9.22 -2.15
CA VAL A 436 4.42 8.28 -1.91
C VAL A 436 4.86 7.19 -0.93
N LEU A 437 3.94 6.74 -0.08
CA LEU A 437 4.06 5.53 0.72
C LEU A 437 3.59 4.34 -0.11
N VAL A 438 4.40 3.31 -0.21
CA VAL A 438 4.05 2.06 -0.90
C VAL A 438 3.93 0.97 0.16
N ILE A 439 2.84 0.20 0.10
CA ILE A 439 2.55 -0.93 0.99
C ILE A 439 2.35 -2.14 0.09
N TRP A 440 2.91 -3.29 0.45
CA TRP A 440 2.71 -4.52 -0.32
C TRP A 440 2.86 -5.75 0.56
N PRO A 441 2.14 -6.84 0.26
CA PRO A 441 2.31 -8.11 0.96
C PRO A 441 3.60 -8.81 0.54
N ARG A 442 4.09 -9.70 1.40
CA ARG A 442 5.33 -10.46 1.15
C ARG A 442 5.28 -11.29 -0.13
N TRP A 443 4.12 -11.82 -0.49
CA TRP A 443 3.95 -12.57 -1.74
C TRP A 443 4.16 -11.71 -3.00
N ALA A 444 3.97 -10.39 -2.91
CA ALA A 444 4.21 -9.45 -4.01
C ALA A 444 5.67 -8.96 -4.07
N GLU A 445 6.52 -9.35 -3.12
CA GLU A 445 7.92 -8.93 -3.06
C GLU A 445 8.71 -9.46 -4.27
N TYR A 446 8.52 -10.72 -4.61
CA TYR A 446 9.18 -11.37 -5.74
C TYR A 446 8.80 -10.72 -7.08
N ASP A 447 7.50 -10.49 -7.24
CA ASP A 447 6.89 -9.79 -8.37
C ASP A 447 7.49 -8.40 -8.61
N ARG A 448 7.87 -7.72 -7.53
CA ARG A 448 8.51 -6.40 -7.63
C ARG A 448 9.95 -6.54 -8.10
N VAL A 449 10.75 -7.41 -7.47
CA VAL A 449 12.17 -7.55 -7.78
C VAL A 449 12.38 -7.96 -9.24
N HIS A 450 11.55 -8.87 -9.75
CA HIS A 450 11.75 -9.47 -11.06
C HIS A 450 10.80 -8.95 -12.16
N GLY A 451 9.79 -8.15 -11.80
CA GLY A 451 8.89 -7.51 -12.77
C GLY A 451 8.20 -8.53 -13.69
N GLN A 452 8.32 -8.32 -15.02
CA GLN A 452 7.76 -9.24 -16.02
C GLN A 452 8.49 -10.60 -16.07
N GLN A 453 9.74 -10.66 -15.61
CA GLN A 453 10.55 -11.88 -15.59
C GLN A 453 10.30 -12.72 -14.33
N ALA A 454 9.39 -12.32 -13.44
CA ALA A 454 9.13 -13.00 -12.18
C ALA A 454 8.78 -14.49 -12.35
N VAL A 455 7.97 -14.86 -13.35
CA VAL A 455 7.63 -16.27 -13.57
C VAL A 455 8.87 -17.06 -14.01
N SER A 456 9.66 -16.50 -14.92
CA SER A 456 10.82 -17.19 -15.48
C SER A 456 11.95 -17.38 -14.45
N GLU A 457 12.21 -16.34 -13.67
CA GLU A 457 13.19 -16.41 -12.58
C GLU A 457 12.72 -17.36 -11.47
N ALA A 458 11.42 -17.36 -11.13
CA ALA A 458 10.87 -18.29 -10.14
C ALA A 458 10.96 -19.74 -10.61
N CYS A 459 10.67 -20.00 -11.89
CA CYS A 459 10.85 -21.31 -12.50
C CYS A 459 12.33 -21.75 -12.48
N THR A 460 13.25 -20.85 -12.81
CA THR A 460 14.70 -21.13 -12.81
C THR A 460 15.19 -21.47 -11.40
N GLN A 461 14.79 -20.68 -10.39
CA GLN A 461 15.13 -20.93 -8.99
C GLN A 461 14.52 -22.25 -8.50
N LEU A 462 13.27 -22.54 -8.86
CA LEU A 462 12.62 -23.79 -8.48
C LEU A 462 13.28 -25.01 -9.14
N GLN A 463 13.70 -24.90 -10.40
CA GLN A 463 14.46 -25.95 -11.10
C GLN A 463 15.80 -26.26 -10.44
N SER A 464 16.42 -25.26 -9.81
CA SER A 464 17.68 -25.45 -9.07
C SER A 464 17.49 -26.11 -7.70
N SER A 465 16.25 -26.29 -7.24
CA SER A 465 15.97 -26.96 -5.98
C SER A 465 16.28 -28.45 -6.05
N THR A 466 16.87 -28.96 -4.97
CA THR A 466 17.11 -30.39 -4.73
C THR A 466 16.33 -30.91 -3.53
N SER A 467 15.39 -30.13 -3.00
CA SER A 467 14.67 -30.47 -1.78
C SER A 467 13.68 -31.60 -2.00
N GLU A 468 13.66 -32.58 -1.09
CA GLU A 468 12.68 -33.67 -1.09
C GLU A 468 11.30 -33.25 -0.57
N ARG A 469 11.21 -32.07 0.07
CA ARG A 469 9.95 -31.47 0.56
C ARG A 469 9.95 -29.97 0.27
N PRO A 470 8.79 -29.37 -0.04
CA PRO A 470 8.73 -27.95 -0.33
C PRO A 470 9.14 -27.15 0.92
N THR A 471 10.14 -26.29 0.76
CA THR A 471 10.54 -25.29 1.75
C THR A 471 9.62 -24.08 1.68
N GLU A 472 9.60 -23.24 2.72
CA GLU A 472 8.79 -22.00 2.71
C GLU A 472 9.15 -21.10 1.52
N ALA A 473 10.44 -21.04 1.14
CA ALA A 473 10.89 -20.27 -0.01
C ALA A 473 10.32 -20.83 -1.32
N GLU A 474 10.35 -22.15 -1.51
CA GLU A 474 9.79 -22.81 -2.71
C GLU A 474 8.28 -22.70 -2.77
N GLU A 475 7.57 -22.79 -1.65
CA GLU A 475 6.12 -22.56 -1.62
C GLU A 475 5.78 -21.12 -2.06
N ASN A 476 6.59 -20.14 -1.65
CA ASN A 476 6.44 -18.76 -2.12
C ASN A 476 6.70 -18.64 -3.64
N LEU A 477 7.71 -19.34 -4.17
CA LEU A 477 7.96 -19.38 -5.62
C LEU A 477 6.79 -20.00 -6.40
N LEU A 478 6.22 -21.10 -5.90
CA LEU A 478 5.04 -21.73 -6.51
C LEU A 478 3.85 -20.78 -6.56
N ASP A 479 3.63 -20.00 -5.50
CA ASP A 479 2.54 -19.03 -5.49
C ASP A 479 2.75 -17.90 -6.50
N VAL A 480 3.99 -17.42 -6.67
CA VAL A 480 4.36 -16.48 -7.73
C VAL A 480 4.07 -17.09 -9.10
N ILE A 481 4.54 -18.32 -9.33
CA ILE A 481 4.34 -19.04 -10.59
C ILE A 481 2.84 -19.21 -10.88
N PHE A 482 2.06 -19.74 -9.95
CA PHE A 482 0.64 -19.99 -10.16
C PHE A 482 -0.21 -18.71 -10.25
N GLY A 483 0.22 -17.61 -9.61
CA GLY A 483 -0.46 -16.33 -9.69
C GLY A 483 -0.34 -15.63 -11.05
N ARG A 484 0.72 -15.94 -11.80
CA ARG A 484 1.07 -15.26 -13.06
C ARG A 484 1.24 -16.16 -14.27
N ALA A 485 1.25 -17.47 -14.07
CA ALA A 485 1.30 -18.43 -15.14
C ALA A 485 0.20 -18.15 -16.15
N SER A 486 0.56 -18.26 -17.42
CA SER A 486 -0.34 -18.13 -18.55
C SER A 486 0.06 -19.18 -19.58
N SER A 487 -0.73 -19.32 -20.65
CA SER A 487 -0.43 -20.28 -21.71
C SER A 487 0.94 -20.05 -22.37
N SER A 488 1.45 -18.82 -22.37
CA SER A 488 2.79 -18.50 -22.90
C SER A 488 3.93 -19.03 -22.03
N HIS A 489 3.68 -19.27 -20.75
CA HIS A 489 4.68 -19.81 -19.80
C HIS A 489 4.56 -21.32 -19.61
N SER A 490 3.67 -21.99 -20.34
CA SER A 490 3.30 -23.40 -20.08
C SER A 490 4.48 -24.36 -20.08
N ALA A 491 5.38 -24.28 -21.07
CA ALA A 491 6.56 -25.16 -21.15
C ALA A 491 7.52 -24.93 -19.98
N GLU A 492 7.81 -23.67 -19.64
CA GLU A 492 8.73 -23.31 -18.56
C GLU A 492 8.18 -23.72 -17.18
N VAL A 493 6.89 -23.46 -16.95
CA VAL A 493 6.20 -23.83 -15.71
C VAL A 493 6.15 -25.33 -15.54
N VAL A 494 5.84 -26.10 -16.59
CA VAL A 494 5.85 -27.56 -16.53
C VAL A 494 7.27 -28.06 -16.26
N ALA A 495 8.28 -27.58 -16.98
CA ALA A 495 9.66 -27.99 -16.79
C ALA A 495 10.18 -27.72 -15.36
N ALA A 496 9.70 -26.66 -14.71
CA ALA A 496 10.08 -26.34 -13.32
C ALA A 496 9.24 -27.06 -12.26
N VAL A 497 7.91 -26.96 -12.36
CA VAL A 497 7.01 -27.35 -11.27
C VAL A 497 6.75 -28.85 -11.28
N CYS A 498 6.64 -29.49 -12.44
CA CYS A 498 6.32 -30.92 -12.52
C CYS A 498 7.39 -31.79 -11.83
N PRO A 499 8.70 -31.65 -12.11
CA PRO A 499 9.74 -32.39 -11.39
C PRO A 499 9.72 -32.14 -9.88
N ALA A 500 9.56 -30.88 -9.45
CA ALA A 500 9.50 -30.53 -8.04
C ALA A 500 8.31 -31.20 -7.33
N THR A 501 7.11 -31.13 -7.92
CA THR A 501 5.91 -31.75 -7.34
C THR A 501 6.00 -33.28 -7.26
N ILE A 502 6.65 -33.92 -8.24
CA ILE A 502 6.96 -35.35 -8.22
C ILE A 502 7.92 -35.67 -7.08
N ALA A 503 9.05 -34.95 -6.98
CA ALA A 503 10.00 -35.15 -5.89
C ALA A 503 9.31 -35.07 -4.52
N TRP A 504 8.45 -34.07 -4.34
CA TRP A 504 7.71 -33.83 -3.10
C TRP A 504 6.54 -34.76 -2.83
N GLY A 505 6.07 -35.54 -3.81
CA GLY A 505 4.91 -36.40 -3.61
C GLY A 505 3.58 -35.63 -3.50
N ARG A 506 3.41 -34.49 -4.19
CA ARG A 506 2.25 -33.58 -4.06
C ARG A 506 1.39 -33.52 -5.33
N PRO A 507 0.43 -34.45 -5.51
CA PRO A 507 -0.43 -34.48 -6.70
C PRO A 507 -1.36 -33.27 -6.82
N ASP A 508 -1.70 -32.61 -5.69
CA ASP A 508 -2.50 -31.39 -5.68
C ASP A 508 -1.80 -30.23 -6.41
N LEU A 509 -0.49 -30.07 -6.17
CA LEU A 509 0.32 -29.04 -6.81
C LEU A 509 0.54 -29.32 -8.30
N TRP A 510 0.66 -30.60 -8.68
CA TRP A 510 0.70 -31.02 -10.08
C TRP A 510 -0.54 -30.57 -10.85
N VAL A 511 -1.74 -30.88 -10.34
CA VAL A 511 -3.00 -30.49 -10.98
C VAL A 511 -3.14 -28.96 -11.04
N ARG A 512 -2.74 -28.26 -9.97
CA ARG A 512 -2.74 -26.79 -9.92
C ARG A 512 -1.82 -26.19 -10.99
N ALA A 513 -0.62 -26.75 -11.18
CA ALA A 513 0.33 -26.31 -12.21
C ALA A 513 -0.26 -26.44 -13.61
N MET A 514 -0.79 -27.63 -13.94
CA MET A 514 -1.39 -27.91 -15.24
C MET A 514 -2.56 -26.98 -15.58
N THR A 515 -3.32 -26.59 -14.56
CA THR A 515 -4.45 -25.67 -14.70
C THR A 515 -4.00 -24.23 -14.85
N ALA A 516 -3.03 -23.79 -14.03
CA ALA A 516 -2.57 -22.40 -13.99
C ALA A 516 -1.92 -21.94 -15.30
N CYS A 517 -1.10 -22.80 -15.93
CA CYS A 517 -0.44 -22.46 -17.20
C CYS A 517 -1.17 -22.99 -18.44
N ASP A 518 -2.34 -23.61 -18.28
CA ASP A 518 -3.10 -24.23 -19.37
C ASP A 518 -2.28 -25.26 -20.19
N ALA A 519 -1.33 -25.94 -19.55
CA ALA A 519 -0.50 -26.97 -20.16
C ALA A 519 -1.29 -28.19 -20.66
N GLN A 520 -2.57 -28.28 -20.30
CA GLN A 520 -3.49 -29.30 -20.80
C GLN A 520 -3.80 -29.15 -22.30
N ARG A 521 -3.31 -28.14 -23.01
CA ARG A 521 -3.54 -27.98 -24.45
C ARG A 521 -2.64 -28.86 -25.34
N SER A 522 -1.49 -29.29 -24.82
CA SER A 522 -0.48 -29.97 -25.63
C SER A 522 0.18 -31.10 -24.85
N VAL A 523 0.23 -32.27 -25.48
CA VAL A 523 0.98 -33.44 -25.00
C VAL A 523 2.47 -33.15 -24.92
N GLU A 524 3.00 -32.38 -25.89
CA GLU A 524 4.43 -32.05 -25.96
C GLU A 524 4.85 -31.20 -24.75
N THR A 525 4.00 -30.24 -24.35
CA THR A 525 4.26 -29.39 -23.18
C THR A 525 4.29 -30.17 -21.89
N LEU A 526 3.46 -31.21 -21.76
CA LEU A 526 3.39 -32.01 -20.54
C LEU A 526 4.63 -32.89 -20.35
N ASP A 527 5.27 -33.30 -21.45
CA ASP A 527 6.34 -34.30 -21.50
C ASP A 527 5.90 -35.68 -20.97
N VAL A 528 6.11 -36.71 -21.79
CA VAL A 528 5.72 -38.09 -21.47
C VAL A 528 6.48 -38.61 -20.25
N GLU A 529 7.74 -38.21 -20.07
CA GLU A 529 8.52 -38.68 -18.92
C GLU A 529 7.99 -38.11 -17.60
N ASN A 530 7.56 -36.84 -17.58
CA ASN A 530 6.90 -36.26 -16.41
C ASN A 530 5.61 -37.02 -16.05
N VAL A 531 4.81 -37.43 -17.04
CA VAL A 531 3.60 -38.23 -16.79
C VAL A 531 3.94 -39.58 -16.18
N ARG A 532 4.96 -40.26 -16.71
CA ARG A 532 5.38 -41.57 -16.20
C ARG A 532 5.85 -41.47 -14.75
N HIS A 533 6.73 -40.52 -14.47
CA HIS A 533 7.20 -40.28 -13.11
C HIS A 533 6.09 -39.86 -12.15
N ALA A 534 5.11 -39.06 -12.61
CA ALA A 534 3.95 -38.71 -11.81
C ALA A 534 3.07 -39.94 -11.52
N ILE A 535 2.86 -40.85 -12.47
CA ILE A 535 2.11 -42.10 -12.25
C ILE A 535 2.86 -43.02 -11.30
N GLU A 536 4.19 -43.15 -11.42
CA GLU A 536 5.02 -43.94 -10.49
C GLU A 536 4.92 -43.40 -9.06
N ARG A 537 4.91 -42.06 -8.93
CA ARG A 537 4.98 -41.40 -7.64
C ARG A 537 3.62 -41.26 -6.94
N PHE A 538 2.60 -40.82 -7.67
CA PHE A 538 1.27 -40.50 -7.13
C PHE A 538 0.26 -41.63 -7.36
N GLY A 539 0.49 -42.45 -8.38
CA GLY A 539 -0.49 -43.39 -8.88
C GLY A 539 -1.35 -42.79 -10.00
N PHE A 540 -1.86 -43.67 -10.87
CA PHE A 540 -2.61 -43.26 -12.05
C PHE A 540 -3.89 -42.48 -11.72
N THR A 541 -4.57 -42.81 -10.61
CA THR A 541 -5.85 -42.17 -10.24
C THR A 541 -5.72 -40.66 -10.06
N ASP A 542 -4.61 -40.20 -9.48
CA ASP A 542 -4.39 -38.79 -9.17
C ASP A 542 -4.00 -37.99 -10.42
N VAL A 543 -3.28 -38.62 -11.34
CA VAL A 543 -2.80 -38.01 -12.59
C VAL A 543 -3.85 -38.09 -13.72
N LYS A 544 -4.80 -39.02 -13.61
CA LYS A 544 -5.79 -39.35 -14.65
C LYS A 544 -6.53 -38.15 -15.19
N SER A 545 -7.03 -37.26 -14.32
CA SER A 545 -7.85 -36.12 -14.75
C SER A 545 -7.05 -35.12 -15.61
N SER A 546 -5.81 -34.84 -15.23
CA SER A 546 -4.91 -33.96 -15.99
C SER A 546 -4.55 -34.59 -17.34
N VAL A 547 -4.18 -35.87 -17.36
CA VAL A 547 -3.83 -36.57 -18.61
C VAL A 547 -5.04 -36.73 -19.53
N GLU A 548 -6.21 -37.02 -18.99
CA GLU A 548 -7.46 -37.05 -19.77
C GLU A 548 -7.77 -35.68 -20.37
N SER A 549 -7.58 -34.59 -19.63
CA SER A 549 -7.75 -33.23 -20.16
C SER A 549 -6.79 -32.96 -21.32
N VAL A 550 -5.53 -33.39 -21.20
CA VAL A 550 -4.51 -33.25 -22.26
C VAL A 550 -4.91 -34.04 -23.50
N VAL A 551 -5.25 -35.32 -23.30
CA VAL A 551 -5.71 -36.23 -24.35
C VAL A 551 -7.00 -35.75 -25.00
N GLN A 552 -7.83 -34.93 -24.35
CA GLN A 552 -9.06 -34.38 -24.95
C GLN A 552 -8.84 -33.05 -25.68
N ARG A 553 -7.88 -32.23 -25.23
CA ARG A 553 -7.65 -30.88 -25.77
C ARG A 553 -6.53 -30.81 -26.81
N GLU A 554 -5.68 -31.83 -26.89
CA GLU A 554 -4.64 -31.94 -27.91
C GLU A 554 -5.23 -31.88 -29.33
N PRO A 555 -4.81 -30.93 -30.19
CA PRO A 555 -5.32 -30.81 -31.54
C PRO A 555 -4.90 -31.95 -32.47
N SER A 556 -3.72 -32.55 -32.25
CA SER A 556 -3.16 -33.61 -33.11
C SER A 556 -3.58 -35.00 -32.66
N ASP A 557 -4.48 -35.64 -33.40
CA ASP A 557 -4.91 -37.02 -33.11
C ASP A 557 -3.74 -38.01 -33.19
N VAL A 558 -2.79 -37.80 -34.11
CA VAL A 558 -1.56 -38.59 -34.23
C VAL A 558 -0.73 -38.52 -32.95
N THR A 559 -0.55 -37.32 -32.39
CA THR A 559 0.22 -37.12 -31.15
C THR A 559 -0.46 -37.83 -29.98
N VAL A 560 -1.80 -37.76 -29.90
CA VAL A 560 -2.57 -38.47 -28.87
C VAL A 560 -2.41 -39.99 -28.97
N PHE A 561 -2.52 -40.58 -30.17
CA PHE A 561 -2.39 -42.02 -30.31
C PHE A 561 -0.99 -42.51 -29.95
N ARG A 562 0.06 -41.80 -30.38
CA ARG A 562 1.45 -42.09 -29.98
C ARG A 562 1.65 -42.00 -28.48
N PHE A 563 1.10 -40.96 -27.86
CA PHE A 563 1.14 -40.78 -26.41
C PHE A 563 0.48 -41.96 -25.68
N LEU A 564 -0.75 -42.31 -26.06
CA LEU A 564 -1.48 -43.42 -25.44
C LEU A 564 -0.76 -44.76 -25.64
N HIS A 565 -0.23 -45.02 -26.84
CA HIS A 565 0.55 -46.22 -27.13
C HIS A 565 1.85 -46.28 -26.31
N GLY A 566 2.59 -45.17 -26.24
CA GLY A 566 3.81 -45.06 -25.44
C GLY A 566 3.56 -45.26 -23.95
N LEU A 567 2.44 -44.75 -23.43
CA LEU A 567 2.05 -44.92 -22.03
C LEU A 567 1.61 -46.36 -21.72
N GLU A 568 0.82 -46.97 -22.60
CA GLU A 568 0.39 -48.38 -22.49
C GLU A 568 1.58 -49.34 -22.50
N ARG A 569 2.51 -49.15 -23.44
CA ARG A 569 3.74 -49.95 -23.54
C ARG A 569 4.58 -49.83 -22.27
N TRP A 570 4.75 -48.62 -21.75
CA TRP A 570 5.50 -48.39 -20.52
C TRP A 570 4.84 -49.04 -19.30
N MET A 571 3.52 -48.91 -19.14
CA MET A 571 2.79 -49.58 -18.06
C MET A 571 2.90 -51.10 -18.14
N ALA A 572 2.86 -51.68 -19.34
CA ALA A 572 3.07 -53.12 -19.55
C ALA A 572 4.48 -53.56 -19.12
N THR A 573 5.51 -52.75 -19.37
CA THR A 573 6.88 -53.05 -18.89
C THR A 573 6.98 -52.97 -17.37
N GLN A 574 6.35 -51.98 -16.72
CA GLN A 574 6.36 -51.87 -15.26
C GLN A 574 5.63 -53.04 -14.58
N ALA A 575 4.51 -53.49 -15.14
CA ALA A 575 3.78 -54.66 -14.63
C ALA A 575 4.62 -55.94 -14.67
N GLN A 576 5.45 -56.11 -15.70
CA GLN A 576 6.39 -57.23 -15.82
C GLN A 576 7.53 -57.14 -14.80
N SER A 577 8.08 -55.95 -14.57
CA SER A 577 9.23 -55.77 -13.67
C SER A 577 8.87 -55.83 -12.19
N GLN A 578 7.72 -55.30 -11.77
CA GLN A 578 7.35 -55.19 -10.35
C GLN A 578 6.42 -56.32 -9.87
N ASN A 579 6.04 -57.26 -10.74
CA ASN A 579 5.03 -58.29 -10.45
C ASN A 579 3.70 -57.71 -9.92
N CYS A 580 3.40 -56.47 -10.30
CA CYS A 580 2.17 -55.76 -9.96
C CYS A 580 1.20 -55.87 -11.12
N GLN A 581 -0.05 -56.26 -10.84
CA GLN A 581 -1.09 -56.23 -11.86
C GLN A 581 -1.36 -54.78 -12.27
N LEU A 582 -1.45 -54.52 -13.59
CA LEU A 582 -1.97 -53.27 -14.10
C LEU A 582 -3.34 -53.00 -13.46
N PRO A 583 -3.61 -51.78 -12.96
CA PRO A 583 -4.96 -51.43 -12.54
C PRO A 583 -5.90 -51.61 -13.74
N ALA A 584 -6.91 -52.49 -13.64
CA ALA A 584 -7.89 -52.69 -14.71
C ALA A 584 -8.58 -51.37 -15.15
N SER A 585 -8.57 -50.36 -14.26
CA SER A 585 -9.01 -49.00 -14.54
C SER A 585 -8.17 -48.26 -15.60
N PHE A 586 -6.88 -48.61 -15.75
CA PHE A 586 -5.98 -48.00 -16.73
C PHE A 586 -6.29 -48.48 -18.14
N ASP A 587 -6.33 -49.80 -18.37
CA ASP A 587 -6.61 -50.37 -19.69
C ASP A 587 -7.97 -49.91 -20.21
N ASN A 588 -9.00 -49.99 -19.36
CA ASN A 588 -10.33 -49.48 -19.70
C ASN A 588 -10.27 -47.98 -20.07
N TRP A 589 -9.52 -47.17 -19.31
CA TRP A 589 -9.38 -45.75 -19.63
C TRP A 589 -8.69 -45.50 -20.97
N VAL A 590 -7.58 -46.21 -21.28
CA VAL A 590 -6.87 -46.07 -22.57
C VAL A 590 -7.81 -46.42 -23.72
N GLN A 591 -8.57 -47.52 -23.60
CA GLN A 591 -9.52 -47.94 -24.63
C GLN A 591 -10.66 -46.93 -24.80
N VAL A 592 -11.15 -46.34 -23.72
CA VAL A 592 -12.16 -45.26 -23.76
C VAL A 592 -11.60 -44.03 -24.48
N GLN A 593 -10.38 -43.59 -24.16
CA GLN A 593 -9.79 -42.42 -24.83
C GLN A 593 -9.51 -42.66 -26.31
N ARG A 594 -8.98 -43.84 -26.67
CA ARG A 594 -8.80 -44.26 -28.06
C ARG A 594 -10.12 -44.24 -28.82
N SER A 595 -11.16 -44.85 -28.25
CA SER A 595 -12.51 -44.88 -28.83
C SER A 595 -13.06 -43.47 -29.09
N LYS A 596 -12.96 -42.56 -28.10
CA LYS A 596 -13.37 -41.16 -28.26
C LYS A 596 -12.62 -40.50 -29.43
N ARG A 597 -11.30 -40.67 -29.49
CA ARG A 597 -10.46 -40.08 -30.55
C ARG A 597 -10.74 -40.66 -31.93
N TYR A 598 -11.00 -41.96 -32.05
CA TYR A 598 -11.44 -42.54 -33.33
C TYR A 598 -12.75 -41.95 -33.81
N GLN A 599 -13.73 -41.75 -32.92
CA GLN A 599 -14.99 -41.13 -33.34
C GLN A 599 -14.76 -39.72 -33.87
N THR A 600 -13.84 -38.95 -33.28
CA THR A 600 -13.42 -37.65 -33.80
C THR A 600 -12.78 -37.79 -35.20
N VAL A 601 -11.80 -38.67 -35.37
CA VAL A 601 -11.13 -38.89 -36.67
C VAL A 601 -12.12 -39.37 -37.74
N LYS A 602 -13.01 -40.29 -37.38
CA LYS A 602 -14.07 -40.80 -38.26
C LYS A 602 -15.04 -39.70 -38.67
N SER A 603 -15.50 -38.86 -37.74
CA SER A 603 -16.38 -37.74 -38.08
C SER A 603 -15.72 -36.73 -39.03
N ARG A 604 -14.41 -36.50 -38.89
CA ARG A 604 -13.63 -35.66 -39.80
C ARG A 604 -13.51 -36.31 -41.18
N LEU A 605 -13.24 -37.62 -41.22
CA LEU A 605 -13.20 -38.38 -42.47
C LEU A 605 -14.57 -38.38 -43.18
N ASP A 606 -15.65 -38.64 -42.46
CA ASP A 606 -17.02 -38.61 -42.99
C ASP A 606 -17.35 -37.22 -43.55
N THR A 607 -16.91 -36.15 -42.87
CA THR A 607 -17.09 -34.77 -43.37
C THR A 607 -16.33 -34.54 -44.68
N LEU A 608 -15.09 -35.01 -44.78
CA LEU A 608 -14.28 -34.92 -46.00
C LEU A 608 -14.84 -35.76 -47.16
N VAL A 609 -15.34 -36.96 -46.88
CA VAL A 609 -15.97 -37.81 -47.89
C VAL A 609 -17.23 -37.14 -48.44
N ASN A 610 -18.01 -36.47 -47.58
CA ASN A 610 -19.21 -35.75 -47.99
C ASN A 610 -18.92 -34.39 -48.65
N ARG A 611 -17.72 -33.84 -48.48
CA ARG A 611 -17.27 -32.53 -49.02
C ARG A 611 -15.84 -32.60 -49.56
N PRO A 612 -15.62 -33.32 -50.66
CA PRO A 612 -14.27 -33.53 -51.21
C PRO A 612 -13.62 -32.22 -51.70
N ASP A 613 -14.41 -31.19 -51.98
CA ASP A 613 -13.98 -29.85 -52.36
C ASP A 613 -13.32 -29.07 -51.21
N GLU A 614 -13.64 -29.40 -49.94
CA GLU A 614 -13.00 -28.83 -48.75
C GLU A 614 -11.71 -29.59 -48.34
N ALA A 615 -11.37 -30.69 -49.03
CA ALA A 615 -10.27 -31.57 -48.66
C ALA A 615 -8.89 -30.99 -49.05
N ASN A 616 -8.07 -30.67 -48.05
CA ASN A 616 -6.65 -30.39 -48.24
C ASN A 616 -5.83 -31.70 -48.12
N PRO A 617 -4.87 -31.99 -49.03
CA PRO A 617 -3.97 -33.14 -48.93
C PRO A 617 -3.31 -33.31 -47.55
N VAL A 618 -2.98 -32.22 -46.87
CA VAL A 618 -2.41 -32.25 -45.50
C VAL A 618 -3.40 -32.84 -44.50
N MET A 619 -4.68 -32.48 -44.60
CA MET A 619 -5.72 -32.98 -43.70
C MET A 619 -5.97 -34.48 -43.91
N VAL A 620 -6.05 -34.92 -45.17
CA VAL A 620 -6.19 -36.33 -45.54
C VAL A 620 -5.02 -37.14 -45.01
N SER A 621 -3.78 -36.65 -45.21
CA SER A 621 -2.57 -37.28 -44.70
C SER A 621 -2.59 -37.44 -43.18
N LEU A 622 -2.98 -36.38 -42.43
CA LEU A 622 -3.09 -36.43 -40.97
C LEU A 622 -4.14 -37.44 -40.48
N ILE A 623 -5.30 -37.52 -41.15
CA ILE A 623 -6.36 -38.47 -40.80
C ILE A 623 -5.92 -39.91 -41.06
N VAL A 624 -5.30 -40.18 -42.21
CA VAL A 624 -4.75 -41.51 -42.53
C VAL A 624 -3.67 -41.89 -41.52
N HIS A 625 -2.76 -40.96 -41.21
CA HIS A 625 -1.71 -41.21 -40.22
C HIS A 625 -2.29 -41.48 -38.82
N ALA A 626 -3.34 -40.76 -38.42
CA ALA A 626 -4.03 -40.99 -37.15
C ALA A 626 -4.72 -42.37 -37.11
N ALA A 627 -5.34 -42.79 -38.22
CA ALA A 627 -5.95 -44.12 -38.34
C ALA A 627 -4.91 -45.26 -38.22
N ILE A 628 -3.75 -45.09 -38.86
CA ILE A 628 -2.62 -46.04 -38.77
C ILE A 628 -2.08 -46.12 -37.34
N GLU A 629 -1.80 -44.99 -36.70
CA GLU A 629 -1.24 -44.94 -35.34
C GLU A 629 -2.21 -45.45 -34.28
N GLY A 630 -3.51 -45.30 -34.54
CA GLY A 630 -4.52 -45.97 -33.75
C GLY A 630 -4.67 -47.47 -34.05
N GLY A 631 -4.03 -48.04 -35.06
CA GLY A 631 -4.16 -49.46 -35.37
C GLY A 631 -5.57 -49.86 -35.85
N ASN A 632 -6.36 -48.91 -36.36
CA ASN A 632 -7.66 -49.19 -36.99
C ASN A 632 -7.55 -48.89 -38.48
N THR A 633 -6.94 -49.84 -39.20
CA THR A 633 -6.75 -49.75 -40.65
C THR A 633 -8.05 -49.80 -41.44
N ASP A 634 -9.15 -50.27 -40.83
CA ASP A 634 -10.46 -50.36 -41.48
C ASP A 634 -11.03 -48.98 -41.84
N LEU A 635 -10.57 -47.91 -41.18
CA LEU A 635 -10.90 -46.53 -41.54
C LEU A 635 -10.28 -46.08 -42.88
N ILE A 636 -9.17 -46.72 -43.30
CA ILE A 636 -8.43 -46.38 -44.53
C ILE A 636 -9.08 -47.07 -45.73
N PHE A 637 -9.56 -48.30 -45.51
CA PHE A 637 -10.31 -49.05 -46.50
C PHE A 637 -11.80 -48.74 -46.34
N LEU A 638 -12.19 -47.51 -46.69
CA LEU A 638 -13.60 -47.25 -46.98
C LEU A 638 -14.02 -48.25 -48.05
N GLU A 639 -14.86 -49.22 -47.68
CA GLU A 639 -15.58 -50.04 -48.65
C GLU A 639 -16.13 -49.07 -49.68
N THR A 640 -15.58 -49.13 -50.89
CA THR A 640 -16.07 -48.37 -52.03
C THR A 640 -17.51 -48.79 -52.18
N ARG A 641 -18.43 -48.00 -51.63
CA ARG A 641 -19.86 -48.15 -51.91
C ARG A 641 -19.95 -48.09 -53.42
N GLN A 642 -20.12 -49.26 -54.04
CA GLN A 642 -20.40 -49.33 -55.47
C GLN A 642 -21.56 -48.36 -55.69
N PRO A 643 -21.41 -47.37 -56.57
CA PRO A 643 -22.53 -46.51 -56.90
C PRO A 643 -23.65 -47.44 -57.35
N SER A 644 -24.74 -47.46 -56.57
CA SER A 644 -25.93 -48.22 -56.90
C SER A 644 -26.29 -47.86 -58.33
N ALA A 645 -26.11 -48.79 -59.25
CA ALA A 645 -26.48 -48.61 -60.64
C ALA A 645 -27.95 -48.20 -60.67
N SER A 646 -28.21 -46.96 -61.07
CA SER A 646 -29.57 -46.51 -61.35
C SER A 646 -30.16 -47.44 -62.41
N PRO A 647 -31.29 -48.11 -62.14
CA PRO A 647 -32.00 -48.80 -63.21
C PRO A 647 -32.52 -47.73 -64.19
N LEU A 648 -32.14 -47.91 -65.45
CA LEU A 648 -32.58 -47.11 -66.61
C LEU A 648 -34.11 -47.07 -66.73
#